data_AF-A0A929TDF9-F1
#
_entry.id   AF-A0A929TDF9-F1
#
_cell.length_a   1.000
_cell.length_b   1.000
_cell.length_c   1.000
_cell.angle_alpha   90.00
_cell.angle_beta   90.00
_cell.angle_gamma   90.00
#
_symmetry.space_group_name_H-M   'P 1'
#
loop_
_entity.id
_entity.type
_entity.pdbx_description
1 polymer ?
#
loop_
_entity_poly.entity_id
_entity_poly.type
_entity_poly.pdbx_seq_one_letter_code
_entity_poly.pdbx_strand_id
1 'polypeptide(L)'
;MKNLQKYHQQFFMPPQVNLDWLRKDHVDHAPIWCSVDLRDGNQALIEPMGLQEKLEFFDLLVKLGFKEIEIGFPAASETEFAFARQLIEQNKIPEDVTIQVLTQAREHIIRRTFEAIQGAGHAIVHLYNSTSVAQREQVFHKNKKEIKELAVEGARLLQELAKETEGDFSFEYSPESFSGTEVDYALEVCNAVLNVWKPEKEKKVIINIPTTVEVSMPHVFGAQIAYLSEHMDFRKQVTLSVHPHNDRGCGVATTEMAILAGCDRVEGTLFGNGERTGNVDIVTLALNMYSQGVDPKLDFSDLMSVAQTYERLTGMKVYERSPYAGALVFTAFSGSHQDAISKGFSFHESGKDNGIWSVPYLPIDPRDIGRQYDGDVIRINSQSGKGGVSYILKTGFGISVPKKMQEDLGYTMKHISDREHAELAPDRVYQIFDDLYIHPDMNFQITDCHFKQTTGGILVQMSLQHGGSDHVVEANGNGRIDAVSNALKQYFGVRYQLSAYEEHALTSGSSSKACAFVCITAGDKEYWGVGIHEDIIKASVDALAVSVNHLEGVKEAQAPTDERIGEILNYMQKQYLEITLEDLAKKFYLSKPYLSKYIKEKSGQTFGEHLKKIRLKKAGSLLKNGNMRVERVAEMVGYHNVEHFNRLFKKKYGMTPVQYRSGSVS
;
A
#
# COMPACT_ATOMS: atom_id res chain seq x y z
N MET A 1 -16.51 -0.32 31.75
CA MET A 1 -17.19 -1.54 31.24
C MET A 1 -17.86 -2.25 32.40
N LYS A 2 -19.08 -2.79 32.21
CA LYS A 2 -19.66 -3.75 33.18
C LYS A 2 -18.82 -5.04 33.15
N ASN A 3 -18.74 -5.79 34.25
CA ASN A 3 -18.01 -7.06 34.39
C ASN A 3 -16.49 -6.98 34.64
N LEU A 4 -15.90 -5.82 34.94
CA LEU A 4 -14.47 -5.73 35.29
C LEU A 4 -14.09 -6.66 36.45
N GLN A 5 -15.01 -6.83 37.41
CA GLN A 5 -14.85 -7.69 38.58
C GLN A 5 -14.68 -9.19 38.27
N LYS A 6 -14.85 -9.62 37.01
CA LYS A 6 -14.61 -11.01 36.59
C LYS A 6 -13.14 -11.32 36.32
N TYR A 7 -12.31 -10.28 36.20
CA TYR A 7 -10.91 -10.41 35.80
C TYR A 7 -9.98 -10.02 36.96
N HIS A 8 -8.85 -10.70 37.05
CA HIS A 8 -7.76 -10.43 37.99
C HIS A 8 -6.42 -10.66 37.28
N GLN A 9 -5.30 -10.38 37.94
CA GLN A 9 -3.98 -10.65 37.38
C GLN A 9 -3.80 -12.17 37.13
N GLN A 10 -3.51 -12.57 35.90
CA GLN A 10 -3.46 -13.98 35.48
C GLN A 10 -2.03 -14.51 35.28
N PHE A 11 -1.02 -13.81 35.80
CA PHE A 11 0.38 -14.19 35.69
C PHE A 11 1.08 -14.16 37.05
N PHE A 12 2.18 -14.89 37.15
CA PHE A 12 3.01 -14.98 38.34
C PHE A 12 4.35 -14.27 38.14
N MET A 13 4.75 -13.40 39.06
CA MET A 13 6.10 -12.86 39.07
C MET A 13 7.10 -13.93 39.54
N PRO A 14 8.35 -13.92 39.05
CA PRO A 14 9.39 -14.77 39.62
C PRO A 14 9.64 -14.43 41.09
N PRO A 15 10.09 -15.40 41.93
CA PRO A 15 10.43 -15.16 43.33
C PRO A 15 11.48 -14.06 43.53
N GLN A 16 12.41 -13.93 42.58
CA GLN A 16 13.41 -12.87 42.54
C GLN A 16 13.36 -12.21 41.16
N VAL A 17 13.36 -10.88 41.13
CA VAL A 17 13.27 -10.10 39.90
C VAL A 17 14.62 -9.42 39.63
N ASN A 18 15.27 -9.83 38.54
CA ASN A 18 16.46 -9.18 38.01
C ASN A 18 16.09 -8.43 36.71
N LEU A 19 16.39 -7.13 36.67
CA LEU A 19 16.11 -6.24 35.54
C LEU A 19 17.38 -5.69 34.87
N ASP A 20 18.57 -6.18 35.20
CA ASP A 20 19.83 -5.67 34.62
C ASP A 20 19.89 -5.83 33.09
N TRP A 21 19.17 -6.78 32.54
CA TRP A 21 19.03 -6.99 31.09
C TRP A 21 18.38 -5.81 30.36
N LEU A 22 17.58 -4.97 31.03
CA LEU A 22 17.00 -3.74 30.47
C LEU A 22 18.05 -2.65 30.17
N ARG A 23 19.30 -2.83 30.61
CA ARG A 23 20.40 -1.91 30.26
C ARG A 23 20.88 -2.08 28.81
N LYS A 24 20.53 -3.20 28.16
CA LYS A 24 20.75 -3.39 26.73
C LYS A 24 19.73 -2.55 25.96
N ASP A 25 20.19 -1.81 24.97
CA ASP A 25 19.37 -0.88 24.17
C ASP A 25 18.84 -1.48 22.87
N HIS A 26 19.45 -2.56 22.36
CA HIS A 26 19.02 -3.29 21.18
C HIS A 26 19.45 -4.77 21.21
N VAL A 27 18.86 -5.57 20.32
CA VAL A 27 19.32 -6.92 20.01
C VAL A 27 20.51 -6.81 19.06
N ASP A 28 21.64 -7.42 19.40
CA ASP A 28 22.93 -7.26 18.69
C ASP A 28 23.31 -8.46 17.80
N HIS A 29 22.55 -9.56 17.86
CA HIS A 29 22.71 -10.73 16.99
C HIS A 29 21.37 -11.47 16.83
N ALA A 30 21.22 -12.19 15.71
CA ALA A 30 20.05 -13.02 15.48
C ALA A 30 20.00 -14.21 16.47
N PRO A 31 18.81 -14.55 17.02
CA PRO A 31 18.60 -15.80 17.73
C PRO A 31 18.64 -16.98 16.74
N ILE A 32 18.64 -18.20 17.27
CA ILE A 32 18.29 -19.37 16.46
C ILE A 32 16.80 -19.27 16.10
N TRP A 33 16.48 -19.35 14.81
CA TRP A 33 15.10 -19.31 14.33
C TRP A 33 14.55 -20.72 14.13
N CYS A 34 13.40 -20.98 14.76
CA CYS A 34 12.57 -22.15 14.46
C CYS A 34 11.24 -21.67 13.87
N SER A 35 10.98 -22.07 12.62
CA SER A 35 9.65 -21.86 12.03
C SER A 35 8.71 -22.96 12.50
N VAL A 36 7.57 -22.55 13.06
CA VAL A 36 6.48 -23.46 13.44
C VAL A 36 5.27 -23.33 12.50
N ASP A 37 5.45 -22.76 11.30
CA ASP A 37 4.39 -22.55 10.32
C ASP A 37 3.68 -23.86 9.92
N LEU A 38 4.44 -24.95 9.76
CA LEU A 38 3.94 -26.24 9.30
C LEU A 38 3.19 -27.05 10.38
N ARG A 39 3.33 -26.67 11.65
CA ARG A 39 2.61 -27.26 12.78
C ARG A 39 1.61 -26.28 13.38
N ASP A 40 2.10 -25.24 14.05
CA ASP A 40 1.25 -24.31 14.80
C ASP A 40 0.48 -23.36 13.88
N GLY A 41 1.15 -22.87 12.83
CA GLY A 41 0.49 -22.10 11.78
C GLY A 41 -0.59 -22.93 11.08
N ASN A 42 -0.24 -24.15 10.68
CA ASN A 42 -1.13 -25.05 9.93
C ASN A 42 -2.39 -25.46 10.71
N GLN A 43 -2.26 -25.80 11.99
CA GLN A 43 -3.42 -26.22 12.80
C GLN A 43 -4.41 -25.07 13.06
N ALA A 44 -3.97 -23.82 12.96
CA ALA A 44 -4.80 -22.64 13.14
C ALA A 44 -5.56 -22.22 11.87
N LEU A 45 -5.30 -22.88 10.73
CA LEU A 45 -6.01 -22.60 9.48
C LEU A 45 -7.42 -23.17 9.49
N ILE A 46 -8.35 -22.45 8.84
CA ILE A 46 -9.71 -22.94 8.60
C ILE A 46 -9.66 -24.19 7.71
N GLU A 47 -8.82 -24.13 6.68
CA GLU A 47 -8.53 -25.24 5.76
C GLU A 47 -7.04 -25.58 5.89
N PRO A 48 -6.68 -26.65 6.62
CA PRO A 48 -5.28 -27.04 6.80
C PRO A 48 -4.63 -27.42 5.47
N MET A 49 -3.33 -27.15 5.35
CA MET A 49 -2.53 -27.49 4.17
C MET A 49 -2.54 -29.00 3.90
N GLY A 50 -2.76 -29.35 2.64
CA GLY A 50 -2.50 -30.69 2.13
C GLY A 50 -1.01 -31.01 2.01
N LEU A 51 -0.69 -32.26 1.71
CA LEU A 51 0.69 -32.75 1.63
C LEU A 51 1.57 -31.95 0.66
N GLN A 52 1.06 -31.60 -0.52
CA GLN A 52 1.83 -30.83 -1.52
C GLN A 52 2.05 -29.38 -1.09
N GLU A 53 1.05 -28.75 -0.47
CA GLU A 53 1.15 -27.38 0.05
C GLU A 53 2.17 -27.33 1.19
N LYS A 54 2.20 -28.34 2.06
CA LYS A 54 3.22 -28.47 3.11
C LYS A 54 4.64 -28.62 2.55
N LEU A 55 4.83 -29.44 1.50
CA LEU A 55 6.13 -29.58 0.84
C LEU A 55 6.58 -28.25 0.22
N GLU A 56 5.67 -27.54 -0.45
CA GLU A 56 5.97 -26.24 -1.03
C GLU A 56 6.30 -25.20 0.05
N PHE A 57 5.59 -25.21 1.19
CA PHE A 57 5.88 -24.32 2.31
C PHE A 57 7.23 -24.67 2.97
N PHE A 58 7.56 -25.95 3.12
CA PHE A 58 8.87 -26.39 3.61
C PHE A 58 10.01 -25.88 2.72
N ASP A 59 9.87 -26.03 1.40
CA ASP A 59 10.85 -25.54 0.43
C ASP A 59 11.01 -24.01 0.52
N LEU A 60 9.92 -23.27 0.76
CA LEU A 60 9.97 -21.83 1.04
C LEU A 60 10.80 -21.53 2.29
N LEU A 61 10.53 -22.19 3.42
CA LEU A 61 11.23 -21.95 4.69
C LEU A 61 12.73 -22.26 4.57
N VAL A 62 13.09 -23.37 3.91
CA VAL A 62 14.49 -23.71 3.61
C VAL A 62 15.14 -22.61 2.77
N LYS A 63 14.46 -22.13 1.71
CA LYS A 63 14.96 -21.07 0.84
C LYS A 63 15.18 -19.75 1.59
N LEU A 64 14.32 -19.42 2.55
CA LEU A 64 14.46 -18.23 3.40
C LEU A 64 15.64 -18.32 4.38
N GLY A 65 16.20 -19.52 4.60
CA GLY A 65 17.37 -19.73 5.44
C GLY A 65 17.08 -20.32 6.82
N PHE A 66 15.84 -20.75 7.10
CA PHE A 66 15.54 -21.45 8.36
C PHE A 66 16.37 -22.73 8.48
N LYS A 67 16.95 -22.94 9.67
CA LYS A 67 17.75 -24.13 10.01
C LYS A 67 17.03 -25.09 10.94
N GLU A 68 15.99 -24.62 11.62
CA GLU A 68 15.09 -25.45 12.42
C GLU A 68 13.65 -25.21 11.96
N ILE A 69 12.93 -26.29 11.65
CA ILE A 69 11.57 -26.23 11.11
C ILE A 69 10.70 -27.29 11.80
N GLU A 70 9.67 -26.86 12.54
CA GLU A 70 8.68 -27.76 13.12
C GLU A 70 7.66 -28.20 12.07
N ILE A 71 7.84 -29.42 11.57
CA ILE A 71 7.13 -29.93 10.39
C ILE A 71 5.74 -30.48 10.70
N GLY A 72 5.40 -30.70 11.98
CA GLY A 72 4.08 -31.18 12.33
C GLY A 72 3.97 -31.87 13.68
N PHE A 73 2.77 -32.41 13.93
CA PHE A 73 2.47 -33.35 15.01
C PHE A 73 2.12 -34.70 14.38
N PRO A 74 3.12 -35.54 14.04
CA PRO A 74 2.93 -36.73 13.20
C PRO A 74 2.01 -37.79 13.82
N ALA A 75 1.93 -37.85 15.15
CA ALA A 75 1.01 -38.77 15.81
C ALA A 75 -0.45 -38.29 15.84
N ALA A 76 -0.73 -37.03 15.48
CA ALA A 76 -2.09 -36.47 15.51
C ALA A 76 -2.92 -36.78 14.26
N SER A 77 -2.29 -36.95 13.09
CA SER A 77 -3.00 -37.33 11.86
C SER A 77 -2.11 -38.06 10.85
N GLU A 78 -2.72 -38.83 9.95
CA GLU A 78 -2.02 -39.53 8.87
C GLU A 78 -1.33 -38.57 7.89
N THR A 79 -1.89 -37.39 7.65
CA THR A 79 -1.28 -36.38 6.76
C THR A 79 0.05 -35.88 7.33
N GLU A 80 0.09 -35.61 8.64
CA GLU A 80 1.32 -35.19 9.33
C GLU A 80 2.37 -36.31 9.33
N PHE A 81 1.94 -37.54 9.59
CA PHE A 81 2.81 -38.72 9.52
C PHE A 81 3.40 -38.90 8.12
N ALA A 82 2.57 -38.89 7.08
CA ALA A 82 2.97 -39.04 5.69
C ALA A 82 3.91 -37.91 5.25
N PHE A 83 3.70 -36.69 5.72
CA PHE A 83 4.58 -35.56 5.43
C PHE A 83 5.99 -35.77 6.00
N ALA A 84 6.11 -36.18 7.27
CA ALA A 84 7.40 -36.51 7.87
C ALA A 84 8.11 -37.65 7.12
N ARG A 85 7.38 -38.75 6.81
CA ARG A 85 7.91 -39.86 6.01
C ARG A 85 8.41 -39.40 4.65
N GLN A 86 7.62 -38.58 3.96
CA GLN A 86 7.98 -38.13 2.63
C GLN A 86 9.24 -37.26 2.62
N LEU A 87 9.41 -36.37 3.61
CA LEU A 87 10.63 -35.55 3.74
C LEU A 87 11.88 -36.42 3.91
N ILE A 88 11.79 -37.44 4.75
CA ILE A 88 12.90 -38.34 5.09
C ILE A 88 13.20 -39.30 3.91
N GLU A 89 12.19 -40.04 3.44
CA GLU A 89 12.36 -41.10 2.43
C GLU A 89 12.77 -40.55 1.06
N GLN A 90 12.38 -39.31 0.74
CA GLN A 90 12.77 -38.64 -0.50
C GLN A 90 14.03 -37.77 -0.35
N ASN A 91 14.69 -37.82 0.81
CA ASN A 91 15.89 -37.03 1.12
C ASN A 91 15.73 -35.53 0.80
N LYS A 92 14.59 -34.96 1.22
CA LYS A 92 14.24 -33.55 0.96
C LYS A 92 14.79 -32.58 1.99
N ILE A 93 15.29 -33.08 3.12
CA ILE A 93 15.84 -32.29 4.22
C ILE A 93 17.30 -31.96 3.88
N PRO A 94 17.69 -30.69 3.69
CA PRO A 94 19.10 -30.33 3.50
C PRO A 94 19.97 -30.70 4.71
N GLU A 95 21.27 -30.93 4.48
CA GLU A 95 22.22 -31.33 5.54
C GLU A 95 22.33 -30.34 6.72
N ASP A 96 22.10 -29.06 6.46
CA ASP A 96 22.17 -27.99 7.46
C ASP A 96 20.80 -27.62 8.06
N VAL A 97 19.76 -28.40 7.78
CA VAL A 97 18.40 -28.20 8.29
C VAL A 97 18.02 -29.34 9.22
N THR A 98 17.52 -28.99 10.40
CA THR A 98 16.94 -29.91 11.37
C THR A 98 15.43 -29.80 11.37
N ILE A 99 14.74 -30.93 11.22
CA ILE A 99 13.29 -30.99 11.40
C ILE A 99 12.94 -31.13 12.89
N GLN A 100 11.85 -30.51 13.31
CA GLN A 100 11.28 -30.65 14.64
C GLN A 100 9.89 -31.28 14.55
N VAL A 101 9.56 -32.19 15.48
CA VAL A 101 8.23 -32.82 15.57
C VAL A 101 7.67 -32.68 16.98
N LEU A 102 6.40 -32.31 17.08
CA LEU A 102 5.70 -32.17 18.35
C LEU A 102 5.14 -33.51 18.83
N THR A 103 5.23 -33.78 20.13
CA THR A 103 4.57 -34.91 20.78
C THR A 103 4.06 -34.56 22.18
N GLN A 104 2.87 -35.06 22.49
CA GLN A 104 2.36 -35.03 23.86
C GLN A 104 3.08 -36.06 24.74
N ALA A 105 3.11 -35.81 26.05
CA ALA A 105 3.60 -36.75 27.07
C ALA A 105 2.66 -37.95 27.29
N ARG A 106 2.41 -38.75 26.24
CA ARG A 106 1.65 -40.00 26.27
C ARG A 106 2.38 -41.07 25.49
N GLU A 107 2.55 -42.26 26.07
CA GLU A 107 3.40 -43.31 25.50
C GLU A 107 3.08 -43.66 24.04
N HIS A 108 1.83 -43.98 23.73
CA HIS A 108 1.43 -44.36 22.37
C HIS A 108 1.62 -43.23 21.34
N ILE A 109 1.52 -41.97 21.77
CA ILE A 109 1.74 -40.80 20.90
C ILE A 109 3.24 -40.64 20.65
N ILE A 110 4.06 -40.75 21.70
CA ILE A 110 5.52 -40.67 21.61
C ILE A 110 6.06 -41.77 20.68
N ARG A 111 5.64 -43.03 20.87
CA ARG A 111 6.09 -44.15 20.02
C ARG A 111 5.76 -43.90 18.55
N ARG A 112 4.54 -43.45 18.25
CA ARG A 112 4.13 -43.09 16.88
C ARG A 112 4.93 -41.91 16.31
N THR A 113 5.33 -40.95 17.14
CA THR A 113 6.21 -39.85 16.70
C THR A 113 7.58 -40.38 16.28
N PHE A 114 8.18 -41.32 17.02
CA PHE A 114 9.44 -41.96 16.63
C PHE A 114 9.32 -42.80 15.36
N GLU A 115 8.21 -43.52 15.18
CA GLU A 115 7.92 -44.24 13.92
C GLU A 115 7.91 -43.27 12.71
N ALA A 116 7.37 -42.06 12.88
CA ALA A 116 7.32 -41.07 11.81
C ALA A 116 8.71 -40.55 11.41
N ILE A 117 9.63 -40.42 12.37
CA ILE A 117 10.95 -39.83 12.15
C ILE A 117 12.08 -40.86 12.01
N GLN A 118 11.77 -42.15 11.97
CA GLN A 118 12.78 -43.20 11.79
C GLN A 118 13.57 -42.98 10.48
N GLY A 119 14.91 -42.98 10.59
CA GLY A 119 15.83 -42.73 9.49
C GLY A 119 16.11 -41.25 9.21
N ALA A 120 15.61 -40.33 10.03
CA ALA A 120 15.96 -38.91 9.91
C ALA A 120 17.46 -38.68 10.15
N GLY A 121 18.09 -37.82 9.33
CA GLY A 121 19.48 -37.43 9.49
C GLY A 121 19.74 -36.78 10.86
N HIS A 122 18.98 -35.73 11.19
CA HIS A 122 18.84 -35.20 12.55
C HIS A 122 17.42 -34.66 12.77
N ALA A 123 16.81 -34.95 13.92
CA ALA A 123 15.49 -34.44 14.29
C ALA A 123 15.39 -34.00 15.76
N ILE A 124 14.69 -32.90 16.02
CA ILE A 124 14.31 -32.47 17.38
C ILE A 124 12.95 -33.09 17.72
N VAL A 125 12.89 -33.81 18.83
CA VAL A 125 11.61 -34.31 19.38
C VAL A 125 11.14 -33.37 20.49
N HIS A 126 10.09 -32.62 20.21
CA HIS A 126 9.52 -31.62 21.10
C HIS A 126 8.42 -32.24 21.97
N LEU A 127 8.75 -32.50 23.23
CA LEU A 127 7.83 -32.98 24.25
C LEU A 127 7.14 -31.82 24.96
N TYR A 128 5.83 -31.93 25.18
CA TYR A 128 5.13 -30.95 26.01
C TYR A 128 4.04 -31.57 26.88
N ASN A 129 3.72 -30.86 27.96
CA ASN A 129 2.49 -31.03 28.73
C ASN A 129 2.13 -29.70 29.41
N SER A 130 0.83 -29.44 29.58
CA SER A 130 0.38 -28.22 30.25
C SER A 130 0.76 -28.21 31.73
N THR A 131 1.24 -27.08 32.22
CA THR A 131 1.64 -26.89 33.62
C THR A 131 0.83 -25.83 34.36
N SER A 132 -0.04 -25.06 33.69
CA SER A 132 -0.77 -23.94 34.32
C SER A 132 -1.74 -24.36 35.42
N VAL A 133 -1.96 -23.47 36.39
CA VAL A 133 -2.90 -23.71 37.51
C VAL A 133 -4.27 -24.17 36.98
N ALA A 134 -4.81 -23.45 36.00
CA ALA A 134 -6.11 -23.75 35.41
C ALA A 134 -6.15 -25.15 34.77
N GLN A 135 -5.14 -25.51 33.97
CA GLN A 135 -5.07 -26.84 33.35
C GLN A 135 -4.94 -27.95 34.40
N ARG A 136 -4.06 -27.76 35.40
CA ARG A 136 -3.86 -28.75 36.48
C ARG A 136 -5.14 -29.01 37.26
N GLU A 137 -5.87 -27.96 37.64
CA GLU A 137 -7.05 -28.05 38.49
C GLU A 137 -8.32 -28.44 37.71
N GLN A 138 -8.50 -27.92 36.50
CA GLN A 138 -9.78 -27.99 35.78
C GLN A 138 -9.79 -29.03 34.65
N VAL A 139 -8.63 -29.41 34.11
CA VAL A 139 -8.53 -30.33 32.97
C VAL A 139 -7.93 -31.67 33.39
N PHE A 140 -6.75 -31.65 34.02
CA PHE A 140 -6.06 -32.87 34.41
C PHE A 140 -6.52 -33.41 35.77
N HIS A 141 -7.03 -32.54 36.64
CA HIS A 141 -7.33 -32.84 38.04
C HIS A 141 -6.13 -33.50 38.75
N LYS A 142 -4.93 -32.96 38.51
CA LYS A 142 -3.65 -33.48 39.01
C LYS A 142 -2.90 -32.40 39.78
N ASN A 143 -2.21 -32.82 40.84
CA ASN A 143 -1.36 -31.91 41.60
C ASN A 143 0.00 -31.65 40.90
N LYS A 144 0.77 -30.70 41.43
CA LYS A 144 2.11 -30.34 40.92
C LYS A 144 3.06 -31.54 40.77
N LYS A 145 3.07 -32.47 41.73
CA LYS A 145 3.95 -33.64 41.67
C LYS A 145 3.56 -34.58 40.52
N GLU A 146 2.27 -34.83 40.34
CA GLU A 146 1.77 -35.70 39.27
C GLU A 146 2.01 -35.11 37.88
N ILE A 147 1.84 -33.80 37.71
CA ILE A 147 2.09 -33.11 36.44
C ILE A 147 3.58 -33.11 36.09
N LYS A 148 4.44 -32.90 37.08
CA LYS A 148 5.89 -33.03 36.90
C LYS A 148 6.29 -34.45 36.50
N GLU A 149 5.71 -35.48 37.11
CA GLU A 149 6.04 -36.87 36.77
C GLU A 149 5.65 -37.20 35.32
N LEU A 150 4.56 -36.65 34.78
CA LEU A 150 4.23 -36.82 33.35
C LEU A 150 5.33 -36.30 32.42
N ALA A 151 5.89 -35.12 32.71
CA ALA A 151 7.01 -34.56 31.95
C ALA A 151 8.25 -35.47 32.03
N VAL A 152 8.56 -35.95 33.23
CA VAL A 152 9.72 -36.79 33.52
C VAL A 152 9.58 -38.18 32.87
N GLU A 153 8.41 -38.80 32.93
CA GLU A 153 8.12 -40.08 32.25
C GLU A 153 8.24 -39.95 30.74
N GLY A 154 7.67 -38.89 30.15
CA GLY A 154 7.83 -38.59 28.73
C GLY A 154 9.30 -38.40 28.35
N ALA A 155 10.07 -37.65 29.16
CA ALA A 155 11.49 -37.41 28.95
C ALA A 155 12.32 -38.71 28.97
N ARG A 156 12.02 -39.64 29.89
CA ARG A 156 12.65 -40.97 29.96
C ARG A 156 12.33 -41.79 28.70
N LEU A 157 11.07 -41.78 28.27
CA LEU A 157 10.65 -42.53 27.10
C LEU A 157 11.30 -41.99 25.81
N LEU A 158 11.46 -40.67 25.66
CA LEU A 158 12.23 -40.11 24.53
C LEU A 158 13.66 -40.64 24.49
N GLN A 159 14.35 -40.68 25.63
CA GLN A 159 15.73 -41.21 25.72
C GLN A 159 15.82 -42.70 25.42
N GLU A 160 14.81 -43.49 25.79
CA GLU A 160 14.73 -44.92 25.48
C GLU A 160 14.57 -45.11 23.97
N LEU A 161 13.55 -44.50 23.38
CA LEU A 161 13.23 -44.65 21.96
C LEU A 161 14.29 -44.07 21.03
N ALA A 162 14.96 -42.99 21.42
CA ALA A 162 16.06 -42.42 20.64
C ALA A 162 17.28 -43.36 20.53
N LYS A 163 17.44 -44.33 21.45
CA LYS A 163 18.48 -45.37 21.35
C LYS A 163 18.06 -46.55 20.49
N GLU A 164 16.76 -46.79 20.38
CA GLU A 164 16.17 -47.92 19.66
C GLU A 164 15.80 -47.57 18.22
N THR A 165 15.59 -46.29 17.93
CA THR A 165 15.19 -45.78 16.62
C THR A 165 16.42 -45.37 15.81
N GLU A 166 16.48 -45.78 14.54
CA GLU A 166 17.50 -45.32 13.61
C GLU A 166 17.35 -43.81 13.34
N GLY A 167 18.43 -43.05 13.49
CA GLY A 167 18.48 -41.59 13.28
C GLY A 167 19.35 -40.90 14.34
N ASP A 168 19.54 -39.59 14.22
CA ASP A 168 20.09 -38.76 15.30
C ASP A 168 19.02 -37.81 15.84
N PHE A 169 18.97 -37.70 17.17
CA PHE A 169 17.88 -37.01 17.86
C PHE A 169 18.41 -36.08 18.94
N SER A 170 17.81 -34.90 19.01
CA SER A 170 17.89 -33.96 20.12
C SER A 170 16.49 -33.71 20.68
N PHE A 171 16.40 -33.08 21.85
CA PHE A 171 15.14 -32.97 22.58
C PHE A 171 14.80 -31.52 22.94
N GLU A 172 13.52 -31.22 22.86
CA GLU A 172 12.92 -29.98 23.36
C GLU A 172 11.84 -30.30 24.39
N TYR A 173 11.77 -29.52 25.47
CA TYR A 173 10.65 -29.56 26.42
C TYR A 173 9.98 -28.21 26.60
N SER A 174 8.64 -28.23 26.56
CA SER A 174 7.79 -27.07 26.87
C SER A 174 6.87 -27.31 28.07
N PRO A 175 6.97 -26.52 29.16
CA PRO A 175 5.91 -26.38 30.15
C PRO A 175 4.77 -25.55 29.54
N GLU A 176 3.87 -26.21 28.81
CA GLU A 176 2.80 -25.53 28.08
C GLU A 176 1.86 -24.76 29.01
N SER A 177 1.32 -23.64 28.53
CA SER A 177 0.62 -22.65 29.35
C SER A 177 1.51 -22.06 30.46
N PHE A 178 2.80 -21.87 30.21
CA PHE A 178 3.74 -21.25 31.16
C PHE A 178 3.22 -19.92 31.72
N SER A 179 2.55 -19.12 30.89
CA SER A 179 2.02 -17.81 31.29
C SER A 179 1.01 -17.87 32.46
N GLY A 180 0.34 -19.01 32.67
CA GLY A 180 -0.52 -19.30 33.83
C GLY A 180 0.10 -20.27 34.84
N THR A 181 1.41 -20.49 34.79
CA THR A 181 2.17 -21.38 35.68
C THR A 181 3.01 -20.55 36.65
N GLU A 182 3.10 -20.98 37.90
CA GLU A 182 4.02 -20.37 38.87
C GLU A 182 5.48 -20.58 38.40
N VAL A 183 6.27 -19.49 38.32
CA VAL A 183 7.57 -19.49 37.64
C VAL A 183 8.57 -20.46 38.29
N ASP A 184 8.57 -20.53 39.61
CA ASP A 184 9.40 -21.46 40.40
C ASP A 184 9.03 -22.92 40.14
N TYR A 185 7.74 -23.21 40.02
CA TYR A 185 7.26 -24.55 39.67
C TYR A 185 7.56 -24.91 38.21
N ALA A 186 7.43 -23.98 37.26
CA ALA A 186 7.84 -24.21 35.88
C ALA A 186 9.34 -24.55 35.79
N LEU A 187 10.18 -23.81 36.52
CA LEU A 187 11.62 -24.09 36.64
C LEU A 187 11.87 -25.48 37.25
N GLU A 188 11.15 -25.86 38.31
CA GLU A 188 11.27 -27.19 38.93
C GLU A 188 10.97 -28.32 37.92
N VAL A 189 9.93 -28.16 37.09
CA VAL A 189 9.58 -29.13 36.05
C VAL A 189 10.67 -29.19 34.97
N CYS A 190 11.14 -28.05 34.48
CA CYS A 190 12.22 -27.99 33.50
C CYS A 190 13.50 -28.65 34.03
N ASN A 191 13.93 -28.31 35.25
CA ASN A 191 15.10 -28.93 35.88
C ASN A 191 14.91 -30.43 36.10
N ALA A 192 13.70 -30.91 36.40
CA ALA A 192 13.43 -32.34 36.51
C ALA A 192 13.61 -33.08 35.17
N VAL A 193 13.13 -32.49 34.06
CA VAL A 193 13.36 -33.01 32.71
C VAL A 193 14.85 -32.99 32.36
N LEU A 194 15.56 -31.89 32.64
CA LEU A 194 17.00 -31.77 32.43
C LEU A 194 17.80 -32.79 33.24
N ASN A 195 17.36 -33.15 34.43
CA ASN A 195 18.01 -34.19 35.24
C ASN A 195 17.83 -35.62 34.68
N VAL A 196 16.82 -35.84 33.84
CA VAL A 196 16.71 -37.07 33.02
C VAL A 196 17.66 -36.98 31.83
N TRP A 197 17.59 -35.87 31.08
CA TRP A 197 18.33 -35.72 29.83
C TRP A 197 19.84 -35.55 30.00
N LYS A 198 20.28 -34.89 31.07
CA LYS A 198 21.67 -34.59 31.42
C LYS A 198 22.46 -34.07 30.21
N PRO A 199 22.07 -32.91 29.66
CA PRO A 199 22.66 -32.40 28.42
C PRO A 199 24.15 -32.12 28.57
N GLU A 200 24.89 -32.34 27.49
CA GLU A 200 26.33 -32.14 27.40
C GLU A 200 26.63 -30.94 26.49
N LYS A 201 27.87 -30.44 26.51
CA LYS A 201 28.24 -29.24 25.76
C LYS A 201 28.09 -29.42 24.25
N GLU A 202 28.39 -30.62 23.77
CA GLU A 202 28.35 -31.03 22.36
C GLU A 202 26.94 -31.48 21.92
N LYS A 203 26.05 -31.77 22.87
CA LYS A 203 24.67 -32.20 22.63
C LYS A 203 23.71 -31.46 23.56
N LYS A 204 23.44 -30.21 23.18
CA LYS A 204 22.50 -29.35 23.92
C LYS A 204 21.06 -29.85 23.78
N VAL A 205 20.24 -29.52 24.76
CA VAL A 205 18.77 -29.69 24.71
C VAL A 205 18.10 -28.33 24.74
N ILE A 206 16.84 -28.29 24.33
CA ILE A 206 16.06 -27.07 24.26
C ILE A 206 15.05 -27.06 25.41
N ILE A 207 14.98 -25.96 26.15
CA ILE A 207 13.85 -25.66 27.03
C ILE A 207 13.12 -24.48 26.41
N ASN A 208 11.88 -24.70 26.00
CA ASN A 208 11.07 -23.71 25.31
C ASN A 208 10.00 -23.17 26.26
N ILE A 209 9.93 -21.84 26.37
CA ILE A 209 9.04 -21.15 27.30
C ILE A 209 7.97 -20.41 26.50
N PRO A 210 6.74 -20.98 26.38
CA PRO A 210 5.69 -20.38 25.56
C PRO A 210 4.86 -19.34 26.32
N THR A 211 4.48 -18.25 25.67
CA THR A 211 3.30 -17.47 26.12
C THR A 211 2.05 -17.99 25.44
N THR A 212 1.67 -19.24 25.74
CA THR A 212 0.53 -19.95 25.12
C THR A 212 -0.72 -19.09 25.06
N VAL A 213 -0.94 -18.28 26.10
CA VAL A 213 -1.78 -17.07 26.05
C VAL A 213 -0.96 -15.90 26.57
N GLU A 214 -0.88 -14.81 25.82
CA GLU A 214 -0.21 -13.58 26.26
C GLU A 214 -1.06 -12.86 27.32
N VAL A 215 -0.65 -12.88 28.60
CA VAL A 215 -1.44 -12.33 29.73
C VAL A 215 -0.75 -11.19 30.49
N SER A 216 0.51 -10.91 30.18
CA SER A 216 1.32 -9.92 30.89
C SER A 216 1.89 -8.86 29.93
N MET A 217 2.60 -7.87 30.47
CA MET A 217 3.35 -6.91 29.67
C MET A 217 4.70 -7.53 29.26
N PRO A 218 5.29 -7.15 28.11
CA PRO A 218 6.57 -7.70 27.64
C PRO A 218 7.69 -7.78 28.70
N HIS A 219 7.85 -6.73 29.51
CA HIS A 219 8.91 -6.68 30.51
C HIS A 219 8.71 -7.67 31.67
N VAL A 220 7.48 -8.10 31.92
CA VAL A 220 7.18 -9.15 32.90
C VAL A 220 7.67 -10.49 32.38
N PHE A 221 7.38 -10.81 31.12
CA PHE A 221 7.90 -12.02 30.49
C PHE A 221 9.43 -12.00 30.40
N GLY A 222 10.04 -10.87 30.02
CA GLY A 222 11.50 -10.70 30.08
C GLY A 222 12.08 -10.99 31.47
N ALA A 223 11.45 -10.50 32.54
CA ALA A 223 11.88 -10.80 33.92
C ALA A 223 11.73 -12.29 34.29
N GLN A 224 10.68 -12.96 33.80
CA GLN A 224 10.50 -14.40 33.96
C GLN A 224 11.61 -15.19 33.23
N ILE A 225 11.92 -14.82 31.99
CA ILE A 225 13.00 -15.42 31.20
C ILE A 225 14.36 -15.20 31.86
N ALA A 226 14.66 -13.99 32.35
CA ALA A 226 15.90 -13.72 33.08
C ALA A 226 16.03 -14.61 34.33
N TYR A 227 14.95 -14.75 35.10
CA TYR A 227 14.94 -15.62 36.27
C TYR A 227 15.18 -17.09 35.92
N LEU A 228 14.48 -17.61 34.90
CA LEU A 228 14.68 -18.97 34.42
C LEU A 228 16.12 -19.17 33.94
N SER A 229 16.65 -18.26 33.13
CA SER A 229 18.02 -18.30 32.62
C SER A 229 19.07 -18.35 33.74
N GLU A 230 18.86 -17.59 34.82
CA GLU A 230 19.78 -17.53 35.97
C GLU A 230 19.74 -18.79 36.85
N HIS A 231 18.56 -19.40 37.02
CA HIS A 231 18.34 -20.49 38.00
C HIS A 231 18.18 -21.88 37.37
N MET A 232 18.25 -21.98 36.03
CA MET A 232 18.12 -23.25 35.32
C MET A 232 19.37 -24.10 35.45
N ASP A 233 19.16 -25.38 35.78
CA ASP A 233 20.24 -26.36 35.82
C ASP A 233 20.83 -26.52 34.41
N PHE A 234 22.12 -26.82 34.30
CA PHE A 234 22.78 -27.03 33.02
C PHE A 234 22.63 -25.85 32.03
N ARG A 235 22.42 -24.59 32.48
CA ARG A 235 22.14 -23.44 31.61
C ARG A 235 23.05 -23.30 30.39
N LYS A 236 24.35 -23.63 30.51
CA LYS A 236 25.32 -23.56 29.38
C LYS A 236 25.10 -24.64 28.31
N GLN A 237 24.47 -25.75 28.68
CA GLN A 237 24.11 -26.89 27.83
C GLN A 237 22.64 -26.84 27.40
N VAL A 238 21.90 -25.81 27.80
CA VAL A 238 20.52 -25.56 27.36
C VAL A 238 20.51 -24.43 26.33
N THR A 239 19.77 -24.64 25.25
CA THR A 239 19.29 -23.57 24.38
C THR A 239 17.95 -23.10 24.93
N LEU A 240 17.90 -21.90 25.49
CA LEU A 240 16.66 -21.34 26.05
C LEU A 240 15.82 -20.73 24.93
N SER A 241 14.73 -21.39 24.60
CA SER A 241 13.80 -21.00 23.54
C SER A 241 12.59 -20.26 24.11
N VAL A 242 12.00 -19.36 23.31
CA VAL A 242 10.70 -18.76 23.60
C VAL A 242 9.74 -18.94 22.44
N HIS A 243 8.45 -19.08 22.76
CA HIS A 243 7.37 -19.25 21.80
C HIS A 243 6.20 -18.30 22.14
N PRO A 244 6.31 -17.00 21.81
CA PRO A 244 5.29 -16.04 22.20
C PRO A 244 4.10 -16.00 21.24
N HIS A 245 2.88 -16.12 21.78
CA HIS A 245 1.65 -15.71 21.07
C HIS A 245 1.35 -14.22 21.27
N ASN A 246 0.27 -13.73 20.64
CA ASN A 246 0.01 -12.31 20.46
C ASN A 246 -1.32 -11.82 21.06
N ASP A 247 -1.85 -12.45 22.11
CA ASP A 247 -3.21 -12.17 22.61
C ASP A 247 -3.40 -10.73 23.13
N ARG A 248 -2.32 -10.03 23.48
CA ARG A 248 -2.32 -8.61 23.88
C ARG A 248 -1.70 -7.70 22.82
N GLY A 249 -1.46 -8.23 21.62
CA GLY A 249 -0.84 -7.51 20.51
C GLY A 249 0.63 -7.16 20.76
N CYS A 250 1.32 -7.88 21.64
CA CYS A 250 2.67 -7.57 22.08
C CYS A 250 3.69 -8.67 21.79
N GLY A 251 3.37 -9.72 21.01
CA GLY A 251 4.24 -10.88 20.79
C GLY A 251 5.65 -10.54 20.30
N VAL A 252 5.77 -9.56 19.39
CA VAL A 252 7.06 -9.05 18.91
C VAL A 252 7.88 -8.42 20.04
N ALA A 253 7.28 -7.49 20.79
CA ALA A 253 7.96 -6.82 21.91
C ALA A 253 8.30 -7.80 23.05
N THR A 254 7.41 -8.76 23.33
CA THR A 254 7.62 -9.86 24.28
C THR A 254 8.84 -10.70 23.89
N THR A 255 9.02 -10.97 22.59
CA THR A 255 10.16 -11.72 22.07
C THR A 255 11.46 -10.92 22.15
N GLU A 256 11.48 -9.67 21.70
CA GLU A 256 12.68 -8.82 21.75
C GLU A 256 13.18 -8.66 23.20
N MET A 257 12.26 -8.44 24.16
CA MET A 257 12.63 -8.39 25.58
C MET A 257 13.15 -9.72 26.12
N ALA A 258 12.60 -10.85 25.67
CA ALA A 258 13.13 -12.17 26.04
C ALA A 258 14.54 -12.40 25.51
N ILE A 259 14.85 -11.97 24.28
CA ILE A 259 16.22 -12.02 23.72
C ILE A 259 17.17 -11.20 24.60
N LEU A 260 16.80 -9.97 24.96
CA LEU A 260 17.61 -9.15 25.87
C LEU A 260 17.83 -9.84 27.23
N ALA A 261 16.80 -10.51 27.75
CA ALA A 261 16.80 -11.26 29.01
C ALA A 261 17.60 -12.58 28.98
N GLY A 262 18.14 -12.99 27.84
CA GLY A 262 19.02 -14.16 27.71
C GLY A 262 18.36 -15.39 27.10
N CYS A 263 17.35 -15.20 26.26
CA CYS A 263 16.87 -16.21 25.32
C CYS A 263 17.87 -16.41 24.17
N ASP A 264 18.04 -17.66 23.73
CA ASP A 264 18.97 -18.07 22.67
C ASP A 264 18.25 -18.38 21.34
N ARG A 265 16.94 -18.69 21.40
CA ARG A 265 16.15 -19.26 20.29
C ARG A 265 14.71 -18.78 20.29
N VAL A 266 14.14 -18.53 19.11
CA VAL A 266 12.77 -18.06 18.94
C VAL A 266 11.98 -19.01 18.04
N GLU A 267 10.82 -19.43 18.53
CA GLU A 267 9.81 -20.10 17.73
C GLU A 267 8.72 -19.10 17.30
N GLY A 268 8.36 -19.13 16.02
CA GLY A 268 7.33 -18.25 15.48
C GLY A 268 6.96 -18.62 14.05
N THR A 269 6.21 -17.74 13.40
CA THR A 269 5.68 -17.99 12.05
C THR A 269 5.92 -16.81 11.12
N LEU A 270 5.82 -17.06 9.83
CA LEU A 270 5.75 -15.99 8.84
C LEU A 270 4.44 -15.22 9.03
N PHE A 271 4.54 -13.89 9.10
CA PHE A 271 3.40 -12.97 9.20
C PHE A 271 2.50 -13.21 10.42
N GLY A 272 3.03 -13.86 11.46
CA GLY A 272 2.32 -14.08 12.73
C GLY A 272 1.11 -15.00 12.61
N ASN A 273 1.15 -16.02 11.73
CA ASN A 273 0.14 -17.08 11.73
C ASN A 273 0.18 -17.94 13.01
N GLY A 274 -0.91 -18.63 13.33
CA GLY A 274 -0.99 -19.54 14.47
C GLY A 274 -2.15 -19.22 15.42
N GLU A 275 -2.12 -19.82 16.59
CA GLU A 275 -3.28 -19.86 17.49
C GLU A 275 -3.87 -18.48 17.85
N ARG A 276 -5.18 -18.31 17.58
CA ARG A 276 -6.07 -17.14 17.81
C ARG A 276 -5.60 -15.83 17.21
N THR A 277 -4.63 -15.21 17.87
CA THR A 277 -4.04 -13.91 17.51
C THR A 277 -2.69 -14.07 16.82
N GLY A 278 -2.23 -15.31 16.69
CA GLY A 278 -0.99 -15.65 16.02
C GLY A 278 0.15 -15.97 16.97
N ASN A 279 1.17 -16.63 16.42
CA ASN A 279 2.52 -16.60 16.96
C ASN A 279 3.18 -15.25 16.73
N VAL A 280 4.35 -15.06 17.30
CA VAL A 280 5.20 -13.93 16.94
C VAL A 280 5.56 -13.99 15.46
N ASP A 281 5.48 -12.83 14.80
CA ASP A 281 5.84 -12.67 13.40
C ASP A 281 7.36 -12.59 13.22
N ILE A 282 7.95 -13.66 12.67
CA ILE A 282 9.39 -13.74 12.39
C ILE A 282 9.81 -12.75 11.31
N VAL A 283 8.95 -12.42 10.34
CA VAL A 283 9.27 -11.39 9.32
C VAL A 283 9.50 -10.05 10.02
N THR A 284 8.60 -9.67 10.92
CA THR A 284 8.73 -8.44 11.69
C THR A 284 10.00 -8.44 12.54
N LEU A 285 10.30 -9.52 13.27
CA LEU A 285 11.50 -9.60 14.11
C LEU A 285 12.80 -9.52 13.29
N ALA A 286 12.88 -10.28 12.19
CA ALA A 286 14.05 -10.28 11.31
C ALA A 286 14.29 -8.90 10.69
N LEU A 287 13.23 -8.23 10.22
CA LEU A 287 13.37 -6.91 9.63
C LEU A 287 13.53 -5.79 10.65
N ASN A 288 13.08 -5.98 11.89
CA ASN A 288 13.45 -5.10 13.01
C ASN A 288 14.98 -5.13 13.22
N MET A 289 15.59 -6.32 13.26
CA MET A 289 17.05 -6.46 13.35
C MET A 289 17.76 -5.84 12.14
N TYR A 290 17.28 -6.15 10.92
CA TYR A 290 17.83 -5.59 9.67
C TYR A 290 17.82 -4.06 9.69
N SER A 291 16.72 -3.44 10.12
CA SER A 291 16.57 -1.99 10.19
C SER A 291 17.56 -1.31 11.15
N GLN A 292 18.14 -2.07 12.08
CA GLN A 292 19.14 -1.61 13.05
C GLN A 292 20.56 -2.04 12.67
N GLY A 293 20.78 -2.62 11.47
CA GLY A 293 22.09 -3.05 11.00
C GLY A 293 22.54 -4.42 11.54
N VAL A 294 21.63 -5.22 12.07
CA VAL A 294 21.90 -6.59 12.56
C VAL A 294 21.40 -7.60 11.52
N ASP A 295 22.31 -8.45 11.05
CA ASP A 295 21.99 -9.51 10.08
C ASP A 295 21.06 -10.56 10.72
N PRO A 296 19.81 -10.70 10.25
CA PRO A 296 18.84 -11.62 10.83
C PRO A 296 19.08 -13.08 10.45
N LYS A 297 20.03 -13.38 9.53
CA LYS A 297 20.29 -14.73 8.99
C LYS A 297 19.12 -15.36 8.23
N LEU A 298 18.14 -14.54 7.83
CA LEU A 298 17.01 -14.91 6.98
C LEU A 298 16.93 -13.96 5.79
N ASP A 299 16.61 -14.49 4.61
CA ASP A 299 16.54 -13.71 3.37
C ASP A 299 15.10 -13.28 3.04
N PHE A 300 14.82 -11.99 3.22
CA PHE A 300 13.55 -11.37 2.86
C PHE A 300 13.70 -10.35 1.71
N SER A 301 14.72 -10.52 0.86
CA SER A 301 15.00 -9.61 -0.26
C SER A 301 13.87 -9.54 -1.30
N ASP A 302 13.01 -10.56 -1.37
CA ASP A 302 11.77 -10.59 -2.17
C ASP A 302 10.56 -10.89 -1.28
N LEU A 303 10.26 -9.98 -0.36
CA LEU A 303 9.21 -10.16 0.64
C LEU A 303 7.82 -10.33 0.00
N MET A 304 7.58 -9.73 -1.17
CA MET A 304 6.30 -9.84 -1.86
C MET A 304 6.06 -11.24 -2.41
N SER A 305 7.08 -11.92 -2.96
CA SER A 305 6.93 -13.32 -3.34
C SER A 305 6.65 -14.21 -2.12
N VAL A 306 7.29 -13.92 -0.98
CA VAL A 306 7.06 -14.67 0.27
C VAL A 306 5.62 -14.51 0.73
N ALA A 307 5.11 -13.27 0.78
CA ALA A 307 3.73 -12.98 1.15
C ALA A 307 2.74 -13.66 0.20
N GLN A 308 2.96 -13.61 -1.13
CA GLN A 308 2.08 -14.25 -2.11
C GLN A 308 2.04 -15.77 -1.95
N THR A 309 3.19 -16.42 -1.73
CA THR A 309 3.25 -17.87 -1.48
C THR A 309 2.55 -18.21 -0.17
N TYR A 310 2.81 -17.46 0.90
CA TYR A 310 2.14 -17.62 2.19
C TYR A 310 0.62 -17.51 2.06
N GLU A 311 0.10 -16.44 1.45
CA GLU A 311 -1.35 -16.22 1.31
C GLU A 311 -2.02 -17.32 0.47
N ARG A 312 -1.35 -17.79 -0.58
CA ARG A 312 -1.87 -18.87 -1.44
C ARG A 312 -1.94 -20.19 -0.69
N LEU A 313 -0.89 -20.54 0.06
CA LEU A 313 -0.79 -21.83 0.75
C LEU A 313 -1.64 -21.89 2.02
N THR A 314 -1.81 -20.77 2.71
CA THR A 314 -2.56 -20.72 3.97
C THR A 314 -4.02 -20.30 3.80
N GLY A 315 -4.37 -19.69 2.66
CA GLY A 315 -5.66 -19.01 2.47
C GLY A 315 -5.82 -17.72 3.31
N MET A 316 -4.81 -17.37 4.12
CA MET A 316 -4.81 -16.16 4.95
C MET A 316 -4.41 -14.93 4.13
N LYS A 317 -4.61 -13.74 4.72
CA LYS A 317 -4.18 -12.46 4.13
C LYS A 317 -3.23 -11.72 5.05
N VAL A 318 -2.17 -11.17 4.45
CA VAL A 318 -1.30 -10.23 5.14
C VAL A 318 -2.03 -8.90 5.25
N TYR A 319 -2.27 -8.44 6.47
CA TYR A 319 -2.99 -7.20 6.72
C TYR A 319 -2.27 -6.00 6.09
N GLU A 320 -3.02 -5.01 5.59
CA GLU A 320 -2.46 -3.90 4.83
C GLU A 320 -1.48 -3.03 5.64
N ARG A 321 -1.49 -3.16 6.97
CA ARG A 321 -0.56 -2.47 7.89
C ARG A 321 0.36 -3.41 8.66
N SER A 322 0.43 -4.69 8.30
CA SER A 322 1.44 -5.58 8.87
C SER A 322 2.83 -5.00 8.59
N PRO A 323 3.72 -4.88 9.59
CA PRO A 323 5.04 -4.28 9.40
C PRO A 323 5.78 -4.87 8.20
N TYR A 324 6.44 -4.01 7.42
CA TYR A 324 7.23 -4.32 6.22
C TYR A 324 6.46 -4.88 5.01
N ALA A 325 5.57 -5.86 5.22
CA ALA A 325 4.88 -6.56 4.13
C ALA A 325 3.56 -5.90 3.72
N GLY A 326 2.85 -5.26 4.65
CA GLY A 326 1.51 -4.72 4.43
C GLY A 326 1.47 -3.69 3.29
N ALA A 327 0.41 -3.72 2.48
CA ALA A 327 0.29 -2.89 1.29
C ALA A 327 0.57 -1.39 1.53
N LEU A 328 0.21 -0.85 2.71
CA LEU A 328 0.26 0.58 3.04
C LEU A 328 1.53 1.04 3.77
N VAL A 329 2.46 0.13 4.12
CA VAL A 329 3.56 0.47 5.03
C VAL A 329 4.65 1.35 4.41
N PHE A 330 4.74 1.39 3.07
CA PHE A 330 5.61 2.29 2.32
C PHE A 330 4.81 3.35 1.54
N THR A 331 3.61 3.69 2.03
CA THR A 331 2.74 4.70 1.43
C THR A 331 2.67 5.94 2.33
N ALA A 332 2.86 7.13 1.76
CA ALA A 332 2.65 8.39 2.46
C ALA A 332 1.43 9.13 1.91
N PHE A 333 0.39 9.30 2.73
CA PHE A 333 -0.83 10.02 2.33
C PHE A 333 -0.75 11.54 2.54
N SER A 334 0.17 12.01 3.40
CA SER A 334 0.34 13.43 3.67
C SER A 334 1.28 14.07 2.65
N GLY A 335 0.85 15.17 2.03
CA GLY A 335 1.70 15.94 1.12
C GLY A 335 2.99 16.46 1.76
N SER A 336 3.00 16.75 3.07
CA SER A 336 4.23 17.15 3.78
C SER A 336 5.20 15.98 3.96
N HIS A 337 4.69 14.77 4.20
CA HIS A 337 5.53 13.57 4.29
C HIS A 337 6.10 13.21 2.92
N GLN A 338 5.29 13.31 1.86
CA GLN A 338 5.73 13.08 0.48
C GLN A 338 6.86 14.04 0.07
N ASP A 339 6.75 15.33 0.40
CA ASP A 339 7.80 16.32 0.14
C ASP A 339 9.10 15.98 0.89
N ALA A 340 8.99 15.61 2.18
CA ALA A 340 10.15 15.22 2.98
C ALA A 340 10.81 13.92 2.47
N ILE A 341 10.02 12.92 2.07
CA ILE A 341 10.49 11.68 1.46
C ILE A 341 11.21 11.97 0.15
N SER A 342 10.63 12.80 -0.72
CA SER A 342 11.23 13.17 -2.02
C SER A 342 12.58 13.87 -1.83
N LYS A 343 12.68 14.77 -0.86
CA LYS A 343 13.94 15.42 -0.47
C LYS A 343 14.94 14.44 0.13
N GLY A 344 14.48 13.49 0.94
CA GLY A 344 15.29 12.42 1.49
C GLY A 344 15.89 11.54 0.41
N PHE A 345 15.10 11.07 -0.55
CA PHE A 345 15.59 10.32 -1.72
C PHE A 345 16.62 11.13 -2.51
N SER A 346 16.34 12.41 -2.81
CA SER A 346 17.29 13.28 -3.51
C SER A 346 18.61 13.46 -2.75
N PHE A 347 18.55 13.50 -1.41
CA PHE A 347 19.74 13.57 -0.56
C PHE A 347 20.54 12.27 -0.61
N HIS A 348 19.86 11.12 -0.49
CA HIS A 348 20.45 9.79 -0.57
C HIS A 348 21.12 9.53 -1.93
N GLU A 349 20.42 9.83 -3.04
CA GLU A 349 20.96 9.69 -4.41
C GLU A 349 22.17 10.60 -4.67
N SER A 350 22.30 11.70 -3.94
CA SER A 350 23.48 12.57 -4.04
C SER A 350 24.73 12.01 -3.34
N GLY A 351 24.58 10.92 -2.57
CA GLY A 351 25.67 10.26 -1.83
C GLY A 351 26.15 11.01 -0.58
N LYS A 352 25.42 12.05 -0.15
CA LYS A 352 25.82 12.93 0.98
C LYS A 352 25.63 12.28 2.35
N ASP A 353 24.86 11.20 2.44
CA ASP A 353 24.68 10.37 3.62
C ASP A 353 25.71 9.24 3.73
N ASN A 354 26.73 9.23 2.86
CA ASN A 354 27.73 8.17 2.77
C ASN A 354 27.13 6.77 2.55
N GLY A 355 25.96 6.69 1.90
CA GLY A 355 25.27 5.42 1.63
C GLY A 355 24.48 4.87 2.82
N ILE A 356 24.39 5.60 3.93
CA ILE A 356 23.56 5.23 5.08
C ILE A 356 22.14 5.70 4.82
N TRP A 357 21.16 4.78 4.86
CA TRP A 357 19.76 5.13 4.66
C TRP A 357 19.28 6.18 5.67
N SER A 358 18.85 7.34 5.19
CA SER A 358 18.39 8.45 6.04
C SER A 358 17.13 9.15 5.51
N VAL A 359 16.29 8.44 4.74
CA VAL A 359 15.08 9.02 4.15
C VAL A 359 14.00 9.19 5.23
N PRO A 360 13.45 10.41 5.43
CA PRO A 360 12.43 10.63 6.45
C PRO A 360 11.19 9.74 6.26
N TYR A 361 10.58 9.29 7.36
CA TYR A 361 9.36 8.47 7.41
C TYR A 361 9.45 7.05 6.85
N LEU A 362 10.57 6.66 6.21
CA LEU A 362 10.80 5.31 5.72
C LEU A 362 11.90 4.67 6.57
N PRO A 363 11.59 3.64 7.39
CA PRO A 363 12.57 3.06 8.31
C PRO A 363 13.69 2.29 7.59
N ILE A 364 13.39 1.75 6.41
CA ILE A 364 14.32 1.04 5.53
C ILE A 364 14.10 1.50 4.09
N ASP A 365 15.05 1.19 3.21
CA ASP A 365 14.82 1.29 1.77
C ASP A 365 13.83 0.20 1.35
N PRO A 366 12.65 0.52 0.79
CA PRO A 366 11.71 -0.49 0.33
C PRO A 366 12.32 -1.46 -0.70
N ARG A 367 13.32 -1.00 -1.47
CA ARG A 367 13.97 -1.79 -2.51
C ARG A 367 14.75 -2.98 -1.95
N ASP A 368 15.24 -2.87 -0.72
CA ASP A 368 16.01 -3.93 -0.05
C ASP A 368 15.19 -5.20 0.18
N ILE A 369 13.85 -5.08 0.23
CA ILE A 369 12.92 -6.19 0.44
C ILE A 369 11.99 -6.41 -0.76
N GLY A 370 12.42 -5.99 -1.95
CA GLY A 370 11.68 -6.22 -3.20
C GLY A 370 10.44 -5.35 -3.33
N ARG A 371 10.36 -4.26 -2.57
CA ARG A 371 9.27 -3.29 -2.59
C ARG A 371 9.70 -1.96 -3.20
N GLN A 372 8.72 -1.09 -3.39
CA GLN A 372 8.92 0.26 -3.87
C GLN A 372 8.14 1.22 -2.99
N TYR A 373 8.66 2.45 -2.84
CA TYR A 373 7.89 3.55 -2.29
C TYR A 373 6.76 3.87 -3.28
N ASP A 374 5.53 3.80 -2.79
CA ASP A 374 4.33 3.96 -3.62
C ASP A 374 4.05 5.47 -3.82
N GLY A 375 4.96 6.12 -4.56
CA GLY A 375 4.91 7.56 -4.86
C GLY A 375 3.75 7.98 -5.74
N ASP A 376 3.12 7.02 -6.43
CA ASP A 376 1.93 7.23 -7.27
C ASP A 376 0.63 7.36 -6.46
N VAL A 377 0.68 7.07 -5.15
CA VAL A 377 -0.42 7.31 -4.23
C VAL A 377 -0.45 8.77 -3.77
N ILE A 378 -0.32 9.72 -4.70
CA ILE A 378 -0.68 11.12 -4.44
C ILE A 378 -2.19 11.22 -4.52
N ARG A 379 -2.82 10.83 -3.41
CA ARG A 379 -4.25 11.04 -3.21
C ARG A 379 -4.44 12.49 -2.81
N ILE A 380 -5.10 13.28 -3.66
CA ILE A 380 -5.61 14.59 -3.26
C ILE A 380 -6.92 14.35 -2.53
N ASN A 381 -6.88 14.48 -1.20
CA ASN A 381 -8.06 14.51 -0.36
C ASN A 381 -8.09 15.84 0.41
N SER A 382 -9.08 16.02 1.29
CA SER A 382 -9.30 17.24 2.06
C SER A 382 -8.10 17.65 2.97
N GLN A 383 -7.13 16.75 3.15
CA GLN A 383 -5.90 16.95 3.93
C GLN A 383 -4.63 17.17 3.08
N SER A 384 -4.71 17.04 1.75
CA SER A 384 -3.54 17.14 0.87
C SER A 384 -3.05 18.59 0.74
N GLY A 385 -1.76 18.83 0.97
CA GLY A 385 -1.15 20.16 1.02
C GLY A 385 -0.91 20.80 -0.35
N LYS A 386 -0.54 22.10 -0.33
CA LYS A 386 -0.38 22.99 -1.51
C LYS A 386 0.53 22.44 -2.64
N GLY A 387 1.46 21.54 -2.33
CA GLY A 387 2.43 20.98 -3.29
C GLY A 387 1.93 19.78 -4.10
N GLY A 388 0.87 19.08 -3.67
CA GLY A 388 0.46 17.79 -4.26
C GLY A 388 -0.05 17.90 -5.69
N VAL A 389 -0.86 18.92 -5.98
CA VAL A 389 -1.43 19.17 -7.34
C VAL A 389 -0.32 19.46 -8.35
N SER A 390 0.61 20.35 -7.98
CA SER A 390 1.69 20.78 -8.87
C SER A 390 2.63 19.63 -9.20
N TYR A 391 2.89 18.75 -8.24
CA TYR A 391 3.66 17.52 -8.49
C TYR A 391 2.91 16.60 -9.46
N ILE A 392 1.62 16.32 -9.23
CA ILE A 392 0.82 15.47 -10.14
C ILE A 392 0.86 15.99 -11.58
N LEU A 393 0.64 17.29 -11.78
CA LEU A 393 0.66 17.91 -13.10
C LEU A 393 2.04 17.85 -13.76
N LYS A 394 3.11 18.02 -12.98
CA LYS A 394 4.49 17.95 -13.49
C LYS A 394 4.88 16.52 -13.86
N THR A 395 4.68 15.56 -12.96
CA THR A 395 5.16 14.18 -13.12
C THR A 395 4.26 13.37 -14.06
N GLY A 396 2.95 13.58 -14.01
CA GLY A 396 1.98 12.88 -14.85
C GLY A 396 1.77 13.50 -16.24
N PHE A 397 1.92 14.82 -16.37
CA PHE A 397 1.52 15.56 -17.58
C PHE A 397 2.57 16.54 -18.13
N GLY A 398 3.75 16.63 -17.50
CA GLY A 398 4.83 17.55 -17.93
C GLY A 398 4.54 19.03 -17.66
N ILE A 399 3.47 19.35 -16.95
CA ILE A 399 3.01 20.73 -16.71
C ILE A 399 3.68 21.26 -15.42
N SER A 400 4.69 22.11 -15.59
CA SER A 400 5.35 22.82 -14.50
C SER A 400 4.57 24.08 -14.15
N VAL A 401 3.72 24.00 -13.12
CA VAL A 401 2.86 25.13 -12.70
C VAL A 401 3.69 26.26 -12.05
N PRO A 402 3.55 27.52 -12.52
CA PRO A 402 4.21 28.70 -11.94
C PRO A 402 4.00 28.84 -10.43
N LYS A 403 5.05 29.21 -9.69
CA LYS A 403 5.01 29.29 -8.21
C LYS A 403 3.87 30.18 -7.70
N LYS A 404 3.56 31.28 -8.41
CA LYS A 404 2.46 32.20 -8.06
C LYS A 404 1.08 31.57 -8.24
N MET A 405 0.92 30.62 -9.16
CA MET A 405 -0.35 29.94 -9.45
C MET A 405 -0.61 28.76 -8.50
N GLN A 406 0.43 28.14 -7.93
CA GLN A 406 0.31 26.89 -7.16
C GLN A 406 -0.65 27.03 -5.97
N GLU A 407 -0.69 28.19 -5.32
CA GLU A 407 -1.59 28.42 -4.18
C GLU A 407 -3.06 28.48 -4.61
N ASP A 408 -3.39 29.29 -5.62
CA ASP A 408 -4.74 29.41 -6.18
C ASP A 408 -5.26 28.06 -6.69
N LEU A 409 -4.42 27.37 -7.47
CA LEU A 409 -4.73 26.04 -8.00
C LEU A 409 -4.94 25.02 -6.89
N GLY A 410 -4.11 25.04 -5.84
CA GLY A 410 -4.24 24.16 -4.69
C GLY A 410 -5.57 24.36 -3.96
N TYR A 411 -5.97 25.62 -3.72
CA TYR A 411 -7.25 25.93 -3.09
C TYR A 411 -8.44 25.51 -3.95
N THR A 412 -8.37 25.72 -5.27
CA THR A 412 -9.43 25.35 -6.20
C THR A 412 -9.63 23.83 -6.24
N MET A 413 -8.55 23.06 -6.35
CA MET A 413 -8.62 21.60 -6.33
C MET A 413 -9.15 21.06 -5.01
N LYS A 414 -8.72 21.64 -3.89
CA LYS A 414 -9.24 21.28 -2.56
C LYS A 414 -10.74 21.52 -2.46
N HIS A 415 -11.21 22.70 -2.85
CA HIS A 415 -12.63 23.04 -2.80
C HIS A 415 -13.48 22.10 -3.67
N ILE A 416 -12.96 21.65 -4.82
CA ILE A 416 -13.64 20.67 -5.67
C ILE A 416 -13.69 19.30 -5.01
N SER A 417 -12.57 18.81 -4.46
CA SER A 417 -12.52 17.55 -3.71
C SER A 417 -13.48 17.55 -2.51
N ASP A 418 -13.50 18.64 -1.74
CA ASP A 418 -14.38 18.82 -0.57
C ASP A 418 -15.86 18.78 -0.98
N ARG A 419 -16.22 19.40 -2.11
CA ARG A 419 -17.59 19.42 -2.63
C ARG A 419 -18.02 18.06 -3.21
N GLU A 420 -17.10 17.36 -3.88
CA GLU A 420 -17.36 16.03 -4.43
C GLU A 420 -17.34 14.93 -3.34
N HIS A 421 -16.88 15.25 -2.12
CA HIS A 421 -16.61 14.30 -1.03
C HIS A 421 -15.78 13.10 -1.51
N ALA A 422 -14.85 13.36 -2.43
CA ALA A 422 -14.11 12.33 -3.14
C ALA A 422 -12.64 12.71 -3.28
N GLU A 423 -11.79 11.68 -3.24
CA GLU A 423 -10.38 11.83 -3.59
C GLU A 423 -10.24 12.06 -5.10
N LEU A 424 -9.39 13.00 -5.51
CA LEU A 424 -9.14 13.28 -6.92
C LEU A 424 -7.96 12.44 -7.42
N ALA A 425 -8.24 11.50 -8.32
CA ALA A 425 -7.21 10.75 -9.04
C ALA A 425 -6.42 11.66 -10.00
N PRO A 426 -5.17 11.32 -10.38
CA PRO A 426 -4.34 12.14 -11.27
C PRO A 426 -5.03 12.60 -12.56
N ASP A 427 -5.75 11.71 -13.23
CA ASP A 427 -6.51 12.03 -14.44
C ASP A 427 -7.62 13.05 -14.18
N ARG A 428 -8.27 12.96 -13.02
CA ARG A 428 -9.32 13.90 -12.61
C ARG A 428 -8.74 15.28 -12.31
N VAL A 429 -7.57 15.32 -11.68
CA VAL A 429 -6.82 16.57 -11.44
C VAL A 429 -6.49 17.26 -12.77
N TYR A 430 -5.99 16.51 -13.77
CA TYR A 430 -5.72 17.07 -15.09
C TYR A 430 -6.99 17.55 -15.79
N GLN A 431 -8.09 16.79 -15.74
CA GLN A 431 -9.37 17.21 -16.34
C GLN A 431 -9.88 18.51 -15.74
N ILE A 432 -9.84 18.65 -14.41
CA ILE A 432 -10.25 19.89 -13.74
C ILE A 432 -9.33 21.05 -14.15
N PHE A 433 -8.02 20.80 -14.25
CA PHE A 433 -7.07 21.81 -14.70
C PHE A 433 -7.32 22.25 -16.14
N ASP A 434 -7.58 21.30 -17.05
CA ASP A 434 -7.94 21.55 -18.45
C ASP A 434 -9.24 22.36 -18.55
N ASP A 435 -10.31 21.92 -17.88
CA ASP A 435 -11.63 22.56 -17.92
C ASP A 435 -11.61 24.00 -17.36
N LEU A 436 -10.71 24.32 -16.42
CA LEU A 436 -10.67 25.64 -15.77
C LEU A 436 -9.68 26.60 -16.42
N TYR A 437 -8.51 26.11 -16.80
CA TYR A 437 -7.37 26.95 -17.16
C TYR A 437 -6.91 26.81 -18.61
N ILE A 438 -7.29 25.73 -19.34
CA ILE A 438 -6.89 25.54 -20.74
C ILE A 438 -8.08 25.72 -21.69
N HIS A 439 -9.19 25.06 -21.39
CA HIS A 439 -10.39 25.01 -22.22
C HIS A 439 -11.67 25.34 -21.45
N PRO A 440 -11.77 26.48 -20.76
CA PRO A 440 -13.01 26.86 -20.10
C PRO A 440 -14.12 27.19 -21.11
N ASP A 441 -15.34 27.35 -20.60
CA ASP A 441 -16.46 27.91 -21.35
C ASP A 441 -16.11 29.36 -21.76
N MET A 442 -15.59 29.52 -22.97
CA MET A 442 -15.16 30.80 -23.52
C MET A 442 -16.33 31.53 -24.21
N ASN A 443 -16.50 32.81 -23.90
CA ASN A 443 -17.42 33.71 -24.60
C ASN A 443 -16.89 34.12 -25.98
N PHE A 444 -15.56 34.17 -26.12
CA PHE A 444 -14.91 34.45 -27.39
C PHE A 444 -13.70 33.53 -27.62
N GLN A 445 -13.38 33.30 -28.89
CA GLN A 445 -12.19 32.54 -29.29
C GLN A 445 -11.38 33.35 -30.30
N ILE A 446 -10.05 33.35 -30.17
CA ILE A 446 -9.16 33.92 -31.17
C ILE A 446 -8.87 32.83 -32.21
N THR A 447 -9.44 33.00 -33.40
CA THR A 447 -9.33 32.02 -34.48
C THR A 447 -8.00 32.17 -35.23
N ASP A 448 -7.53 33.41 -35.40
CA ASP A 448 -6.32 33.67 -36.16
C ASP A 448 -5.65 35.01 -35.79
N CYS A 449 -4.33 35.09 -35.94
CA CYS A 449 -3.54 36.30 -35.67
C CYS A 449 -2.45 36.48 -36.73
N HIS A 450 -2.52 37.59 -37.46
CA HIS A 450 -1.47 38.01 -38.39
C HIS A 450 -0.63 39.13 -37.77
N PHE A 451 0.68 38.92 -37.68
CA PHE A 451 1.60 39.88 -37.08
C PHE A 451 2.46 40.55 -38.15
N LYS A 452 2.54 41.88 -38.12
CA LYS A 452 3.42 42.68 -38.96
C LYS A 452 4.34 43.54 -38.11
N GLN A 453 5.64 43.38 -38.29
CA GLN A 453 6.62 44.24 -37.63
C GLN A 453 6.63 45.62 -38.30
N THR A 454 6.56 46.67 -37.50
CA THR A 454 6.58 48.07 -37.94
C THR A 454 7.60 48.87 -37.12
N THR A 455 7.92 50.08 -37.58
CA THR A 455 8.89 50.98 -36.89
C THR A 455 8.46 51.37 -35.47
N GLY A 456 7.16 51.23 -35.14
CA GLY A 456 6.59 51.55 -33.82
C GLY A 456 6.20 50.35 -32.97
N GLY A 457 6.55 49.11 -33.37
CA GLY A 457 6.19 47.88 -32.64
C GLY A 457 5.62 46.80 -33.55
N ILE A 458 4.75 45.95 -33.00
CA ILE A 458 4.05 44.88 -33.72
C ILE A 458 2.60 45.29 -33.93
N LEU A 459 2.18 45.36 -35.19
CA LEU A 459 0.79 45.46 -35.58
C LEU A 459 0.20 44.04 -35.64
N VAL A 460 -0.92 43.81 -34.96
CA VAL A 460 -1.68 42.56 -35.07
C VAL A 460 -2.99 42.82 -35.79
N GLN A 461 -3.33 41.94 -36.73
CA GLN A 461 -4.69 41.77 -37.24
C GLN A 461 -5.23 40.45 -36.67
N MET A 462 -6.16 40.55 -35.74
CA MET A 462 -6.71 39.44 -34.97
C MET A 462 -8.13 39.12 -35.44
N SER A 463 -8.36 37.87 -35.81
CA SER A 463 -9.70 37.32 -36.07
C SER A 463 -10.22 36.69 -34.79
N LEU A 464 -11.41 37.11 -34.34
CA LEU A 464 -12.06 36.59 -33.15
C LEU A 464 -13.49 36.16 -33.46
N GLN A 465 -13.91 35.04 -32.89
CA GLN A 465 -15.29 34.60 -32.89
C GLN A 465 -15.93 34.99 -31.56
N HIS A 466 -16.99 35.78 -31.59
CA HIS A 466 -17.72 36.24 -30.41
C HIS A 466 -19.22 36.33 -30.73
N GLY A 467 -20.09 35.82 -29.84
CA GLY A 467 -21.54 35.83 -30.07
C GLY A 467 -22.00 35.07 -31.32
N GLY A 468 -21.20 34.11 -31.80
CA GLY A 468 -21.45 33.36 -33.05
C GLY A 468 -21.14 34.12 -34.34
N SER A 469 -20.54 35.31 -34.25
CA SER A 469 -20.08 36.11 -35.39
C SER A 469 -18.56 36.24 -35.39
N ASP A 470 -17.97 36.33 -36.58
CA ASP A 470 -16.54 36.57 -36.76
C ASP A 470 -16.28 38.09 -36.86
N HIS A 471 -15.28 38.56 -36.11
CA HIS A 471 -14.84 39.94 -36.07
C HIS A 471 -13.34 40.03 -36.32
N VAL A 472 -12.91 41.13 -36.95
CA VAL A 472 -11.49 41.44 -37.16
C VAL A 472 -11.15 42.70 -36.39
N VAL A 473 -10.08 42.64 -35.61
CA VAL A 473 -9.61 43.73 -34.77
C VAL A 473 -8.12 43.96 -35.02
N GLU A 474 -7.75 45.22 -35.18
CA GLU A 474 -6.36 45.63 -35.36
C GLU A 474 -5.89 46.46 -34.18
N ALA A 475 -4.68 46.17 -33.69
CA ALA A 475 -4.02 46.98 -32.68
C ALA A 475 -2.50 46.90 -32.79
N ASN A 476 -1.82 47.89 -32.22
CA ASN A 476 -0.36 47.90 -32.08
C ASN A 476 0.04 47.55 -30.65
N GLY A 477 1.21 46.94 -30.49
CA GLY A 477 1.85 46.69 -29.21
C GLY A 477 3.36 46.61 -29.33
N ASN A 478 4.07 46.63 -28.21
CA ASN A 478 5.53 46.53 -28.19
C ASN A 478 6.05 45.09 -28.43
N GLY A 479 5.17 44.09 -28.38
CA GLY A 479 5.42 42.68 -28.64
C GLY A 479 4.15 41.97 -29.11
N ARG A 480 4.25 40.69 -29.50
CA ARG A 480 3.13 39.95 -30.10
C ARG A 480 1.96 39.78 -29.12
N ILE A 481 2.27 39.39 -27.87
CA ILE A 481 1.28 39.24 -26.79
C ILE A 481 0.67 40.60 -26.43
N ASP A 482 1.49 41.65 -26.33
CA ASP A 482 1.02 43.00 -26.01
C ASP A 482 0.08 43.55 -27.10
N ALA A 483 0.39 43.33 -28.38
CA ALA A 483 -0.47 43.73 -29.49
C ALA A 483 -1.84 43.02 -29.43
N VAL A 484 -1.86 41.72 -29.15
CA VAL A 484 -3.10 40.95 -28.94
C VAL A 484 -3.86 41.44 -27.72
N SER A 485 -3.16 41.71 -26.61
CA SER A 485 -3.77 42.26 -25.39
C SER A 485 -4.45 43.60 -25.65
N ASN A 486 -3.80 44.49 -26.40
CA ASN A 486 -4.35 45.79 -26.77
C ASN A 486 -5.57 45.65 -27.69
N ALA A 487 -5.53 44.71 -28.65
CA ALA A 487 -6.69 44.40 -29.50
C ALA A 487 -7.89 43.94 -28.66
N LEU A 488 -7.68 43.04 -27.70
CA LEU A 488 -8.74 42.56 -26.80
C LEU A 488 -9.30 43.66 -25.90
N LYS A 489 -8.42 44.50 -25.31
CA LYS A 489 -8.83 45.66 -24.49
C LYS A 489 -9.69 46.64 -25.28
N GLN A 490 -9.27 46.93 -26.51
CA GLN A 490 -10.00 47.83 -27.40
C GLN A 490 -11.36 47.25 -27.80
N TYR A 491 -11.43 45.97 -28.16
CA TYR A 491 -12.66 45.34 -28.63
C TYR A 491 -13.70 45.17 -27.52
N PHE A 492 -13.29 44.67 -26.34
CA PHE A 492 -14.21 44.43 -25.22
C PHE A 492 -14.39 45.65 -24.30
N GLY A 493 -13.62 46.72 -24.49
CA GLY A 493 -13.66 47.89 -23.60
C GLY A 493 -13.18 47.61 -22.17
N VAL A 494 -12.37 46.57 -21.98
CA VAL A 494 -11.88 46.13 -20.66
C VAL A 494 -10.51 46.69 -20.33
N ARG A 495 -10.18 46.78 -19.03
CA ARG A 495 -8.88 47.21 -18.53
C ARG A 495 -8.26 46.15 -17.62
N TYR A 496 -7.05 45.74 -17.93
CA TYR A 496 -6.24 44.80 -17.13
C TYR A 496 -4.74 44.99 -17.42
N GLN A 497 -3.90 44.48 -16.54
CA GLN A 497 -2.43 44.42 -16.71
C GLN A 497 -1.98 42.97 -16.80
N LEU A 498 -0.97 42.68 -17.63
CA LEU A 498 -0.33 41.36 -17.66
C LEU A 498 0.69 41.30 -16.52
N SER A 499 0.45 40.43 -15.54
CA SER A 499 1.16 40.42 -14.25
C SER A 499 2.12 39.24 -14.07
N ALA A 500 1.93 38.16 -14.83
CA ALA A 500 2.90 37.07 -14.93
C ALA A 500 2.82 36.41 -16.31
N TYR A 501 3.99 35.96 -16.79
CA TYR A 501 4.13 35.14 -17.98
C TYR A 501 5.25 34.13 -17.73
N GLU A 502 4.95 32.85 -17.90
CA GLU A 502 5.91 31.76 -17.85
C GLU A 502 5.62 30.78 -19.00
N GLU A 503 6.66 30.19 -19.57
CA GLU A 503 6.54 29.24 -20.67
C GLU A 503 7.60 28.14 -20.56
N HIS A 504 7.20 26.90 -20.88
CA HIS A 504 8.12 25.77 -20.98
C HIS A 504 7.67 24.74 -22.02
N ALA A 505 8.60 23.88 -22.44
CA ALA A 505 8.33 22.75 -23.32
C ALA A 505 7.78 21.55 -22.52
N LEU A 506 6.71 20.92 -22.99
CA LEU A 506 6.12 19.73 -22.34
C LEU A 506 6.93 18.45 -22.57
N THR A 507 7.64 18.35 -23.70
CA THR A 507 8.43 17.17 -24.08
C THR A 507 9.76 17.57 -24.73
N SER A 508 10.67 16.62 -24.90
CA SER A 508 11.96 16.86 -25.57
C SER A 508 11.89 16.45 -27.04
N GLY A 509 12.29 17.32 -27.98
CA GLY A 509 12.38 17.00 -29.41
C GLY A 509 11.78 18.08 -30.34
N SER A 510 11.94 17.90 -31.65
CA SER A 510 11.51 18.87 -32.68
C SER A 510 9.99 19.00 -32.87
N SER A 511 9.19 18.11 -32.26
CA SER A 511 7.72 18.14 -32.24
C SER A 511 7.15 18.47 -30.85
N SER A 512 7.93 19.14 -30.00
CA SER A 512 7.52 19.50 -28.65
C SER A 512 6.41 20.57 -28.67
N LYS A 513 5.40 20.40 -27.81
CA LYS A 513 4.39 21.43 -27.53
C LYS A 513 4.93 22.42 -26.49
N ALA A 514 4.66 23.70 -26.68
CA ALA A 514 4.86 24.76 -25.70
C ALA A 514 3.65 24.85 -24.78
N CYS A 515 3.88 25.04 -23.48
CA CYS A 515 2.88 25.34 -22.47
C CYS A 515 3.16 26.72 -21.90
N ALA A 516 2.26 27.67 -22.16
CA ALA A 516 2.36 29.05 -21.72
C ALA A 516 1.32 29.34 -20.63
N PHE A 517 1.73 30.09 -19.61
CA PHE A 517 0.89 30.55 -18.51
C PHE A 517 0.85 32.07 -18.54
N VAL A 518 -0.36 32.64 -18.57
CA VAL A 518 -0.57 34.08 -18.55
C VAL A 518 -1.45 34.43 -17.37
N CYS A 519 -0.96 35.34 -16.52
CA CYS A 519 -1.76 35.96 -15.48
C CYS A 519 -2.07 37.41 -15.89
N ILE A 520 -3.35 37.77 -15.83
CA ILE A 520 -3.78 39.16 -15.91
C ILE A 520 -4.37 39.61 -14.58
N THR A 521 -4.14 40.87 -14.23
CA THR A 521 -4.70 41.51 -13.04
C THR A 521 -5.71 42.57 -13.47
N ALA A 522 -6.93 42.47 -12.97
CA ALA A 522 -8.00 43.45 -13.17
C ALA A 522 -8.60 43.82 -11.80
N GLY A 523 -8.41 45.07 -11.38
CA GLY A 523 -8.65 45.46 -9.99
C GLY A 523 -7.72 44.72 -9.03
N ASP A 524 -8.27 44.14 -7.96
CA ASP A 524 -7.52 43.36 -6.96
C ASP A 524 -7.54 41.84 -7.23
N LYS A 525 -8.03 41.41 -8.40
CA LYS A 525 -8.17 39.99 -8.76
C LYS A 525 -7.16 39.61 -9.85
N GLU A 526 -6.57 38.42 -9.70
CA GLU A 526 -5.73 37.77 -10.69
C GLU A 526 -6.51 36.69 -11.44
N TYR A 527 -6.25 36.57 -12.74
CA TYR A 527 -6.90 35.62 -13.63
C TYR A 527 -5.82 34.89 -14.43
N TRP A 528 -5.73 33.58 -14.21
CA TRP A 528 -4.79 32.69 -14.89
C TRP A 528 -5.44 32.04 -16.11
N GLY A 529 -4.63 31.88 -17.15
CA GLY A 529 -4.95 31.14 -18.34
C GLY A 529 -3.73 30.40 -18.85
N VAL A 530 -3.96 29.24 -19.44
CA VAL A 530 -2.93 28.31 -19.89
C VAL A 530 -3.22 27.96 -21.34
N GLY A 531 -2.19 28.00 -22.17
CA GLY A 531 -2.27 27.64 -23.58
C GLY A 531 -1.24 26.58 -23.92
N ILE A 532 -1.66 25.57 -24.67
CA ILE A 532 -0.79 24.47 -25.10
C ILE A 532 -0.86 24.34 -26.62
N HIS A 533 0.25 24.60 -27.30
CA HIS A 533 0.31 24.55 -28.77
C HIS A 533 1.72 24.18 -29.26
N GLU A 534 1.84 23.66 -30.47
CA GLU A 534 3.15 23.44 -31.14
C GLU A 534 3.86 24.75 -31.50
N ASP A 535 3.13 25.85 -31.50
CA ASP A 535 3.61 27.20 -31.78
C ASP A 535 3.58 28.00 -30.47
N ILE A 536 4.75 28.45 -30.06
CA ILE A 536 5.02 29.27 -28.87
C ILE A 536 4.11 30.51 -28.80
N ILE A 537 3.93 31.20 -29.92
CA ILE A 537 3.10 32.40 -30.00
C ILE A 537 1.63 32.03 -29.87
N LYS A 538 1.19 30.95 -30.52
CA LYS A 538 -0.20 30.50 -30.41
C LYS A 538 -0.52 30.04 -28.98
N ALA A 539 0.37 29.29 -28.33
CA ALA A 539 0.22 28.91 -26.93
C ALA A 539 0.07 30.14 -26.02
N SER A 540 0.90 31.16 -26.23
CA SER A 540 0.83 32.42 -25.49
C SER A 540 -0.46 33.21 -25.74
N VAL A 541 -0.96 33.24 -26.99
CA VAL A 541 -2.23 33.89 -27.36
C VAL A 541 -3.42 33.17 -26.74
N ASP A 542 -3.43 31.84 -26.78
CA ASP A 542 -4.51 31.03 -26.22
C ASP A 542 -4.55 31.18 -24.70
N ALA A 543 -3.39 31.17 -24.02
CA ALA A 543 -3.29 31.45 -22.58
C ALA A 543 -3.90 32.81 -22.22
N LEU A 544 -3.55 33.86 -22.96
CA LEU A 544 -4.10 35.21 -22.75
C LEU A 544 -5.61 35.26 -23.03
N ALA A 545 -6.09 34.59 -24.08
CA ALA A 545 -7.50 34.53 -24.40
C ALA A 545 -8.31 33.88 -23.26
N VAL A 546 -7.78 32.81 -22.66
CA VAL A 546 -8.39 32.19 -21.48
C VAL A 546 -8.47 33.17 -20.31
N SER A 547 -7.35 33.83 -19.96
CA SER A 547 -7.33 34.79 -18.85
C SER A 547 -8.35 35.91 -19.04
N VAL A 548 -8.48 36.43 -20.27
CA VAL A 548 -9.41 37.53 -20.60
C VAL A 548 -10.87 37.06 -20.62
N ASN A 549 -11.16 35.83 -21.03
CA ASN A 549 -12.51 35.26 -20.98
C ASN A 549 -13.09 35.19 -19.55
N HIS A 550 -12.23 35.17 -18.53
CA HIS A 550 -12.68 35.16 -17.13
C HIS A 550 -13.17 36.52 -16.61
N LEU A 551 -12.87 37.62 -17.30
CA LEU A 551 -13.28 38.97 -16.91
C LEU A 551 -14.80 39.17 -17.00
N GLU A 552 -15.38 39.80 -15.97
CA GLU A 552 -16.84 40.05 -15.89
C GLU A 552 -17.34 40.90 -17.07
N GLY A 553 -16.61 41.95 -17.47
CA GLY A 553 -16.98 42.80 -18.61
C GLY A 553 -16.94 42.11 -19.99
N VAL A 554 -16.34 40.92 -20.09
CA VAL A 554 -16.36 40.08 -21.30
C VAL A 554 -17.54 39.10 -21.27
N LYS A 555 -18.00 38.71 -20.07
CA LYS A 555 -19.15 37.82 -19.88
C LYS A 555 -20.49 38.48 -20.21
N GLU A 556 -20.58 39.81 -20.19
CA GLU A 556 -21.84 40.56 -20.36
C GLU A 556 -22.10 41.07 -21.80
N ALA A 557 -21.16 40.89 -22.74
CA ALA A 557 -21.18 41.53 -24.06
C ALA A 557 -21.92 40.75 -25.18
N GLN A 558 -23.15 40.26 -24.96
CA GLN A 558 -24.30 40.20 -25.91
C GLN A 558 -25.42 39.26 -25.38
N ALA A 559 -26.61 39.83 -25.13
CA ALA A 559 -27.90 39.14 -24.96
C ALA A 559 -28.65 39.05 -26.32
N PRO A 560 -29.82 38.37 -26.49
CA PRO A 560 -30.52 37.38 -25.66
C PRO A 560 -30.83 36.07 -26.44
N THR A 561 -30.56 34.90 -25.87
CA THR A 561 -31.18 33.66 -26.34
C THR A 561 -31.84 33.03 -25.14
N ASP A 562 -33.18 33.17 -25.08
CA ASP A 562 -34.13 32.45 -24.21
C ASP A 562 -33.39 31.72 -23.07
N GLU A 563 -33.05 32.40 -21.97
CA GLU A 563 -32.06 31.94 -20.94
C GLU A 563 -32.17 30.44 -20.63
N ARG A 564 -33.40 29.94 -20.61
CA ARG A 564 -33.76 28.55 -20.40
C ARG A 564 -33.18 27.57 -21.42
N ILE A 565 -33.11 27.88 -22.73
CA ILE A 565 -32.46 26.97 -23.70
C ILE A 565 -30.94 26.94 -23.51
N GLY A 566 -30.33 28.08 -23.18
CA GLY A 566 -28.92 28.17 -22.84
C GLY A 566 -28.58 27.32 -21.62
N GLU A 567 -29.37 27.44 -20.55
CA GLU A 567 -29.24 26.63 -19.35
C GLU A 567 -29.43 25.13 -19.61
N ILE A 568 -30.43 24.74 -20.41
CA ILE A 568 -30.69 23.35 -20.81
C ILE A 568 -29.49 22.77 -21.56
N LEU A 569 -28.96 23.50 -22.56
CA LEU A 569 -27.83 23.03 -23.36
C LEU A 569 -26.52 23.01 -22.55
N ASN A 570 -26.30 23.97 -21.66
CA ASN A 570 -25.15 23.98 -20.75
C ASN A 570 -25.21 22.79 -19.78
N TYR A 571 -26.38 22.51 -19.20
CA TYR A 571 -26.59 21.35 -18.34
C TYR A 571 -26.32 20.03 -19.08
N MET A 572 -26.75 19.91 -20.34
CA MET A 572 -26.42 18.77 -21.20
C MET A 572 -24.92 18.60 -21.42
N GLN A 573 -24.16 19.69 -21.53
CA GLN A 573 -22.70 19.63 -21.70
C GLN A 573 -21.99 19.17 -20.43
N LYS A 574 -22.48 19.58 -19.26
CA LYS A 574 -21.94 19.19 -17.94
C LYS A 574 -22.23 17.74 -17.58
N GLN A 575 -23.39 17.21 -17.92
CA GLN A 575 -23.87 15.88 -17.49
C GLN A 575 -23.99 14.85 -18.62
N TYR A 576 -23.28 15.07 -19.74
CA TYR A 576 -23.37 14.31 -20.99
C TYR A 576 -23.16 12.77 -20.93
N LEU A 577 -22.60 12.23 -19.84
CA LEU A 577 -22.30 10.79 -19.70
C LEU A 577 -23.55 9.93 -19.51
N GLU A 578 -24.41 10.33 -18.59
CA GLU A 578 -25.57 9.51 -18.16
C GLU A 578 -26.90 10.26 -18.30
N ILE A 579 -26.89 11.54 -18.70
CA ILE A 579 -28.10 12.35 -18.77
C ILE A 579 -29.16 11.75 -19.70
N THR A 580 -30.38 11.62 -19.17
CA THR A 580 -31.57 11.28 -19.95
C THR A 580 -32.48 12.50 -20.11
N LEU A 581 -33.41 12.42 -21.06
CA LEU A 581 -34.47 13.43 -21.20
C LEU A 581 -35.37 13.50 -19.94
N GLU A 582 -35.43 12.42 -19.15
CA GLU A 582 -36.17 12.41 -17.88
C GLU A 582 -35.51 13.26 -16.80
N ASP A 583 -34.19 13.15 -16.66
CA ASP A 583 -33.43 13.90 -15.66
C ASP A 583 -33.50 15.40 -15.97
N LEU A 584 -33.45 15.72 -17.26
CA LEU A 584 -33.60 17.06 -17.78
C LEU A 584 -35.02 17.62 -17.55
N ALA A 585 -36.05 16.82 -17.78
CA ALA A 585 -37.44 17.18 -17.50
C ALA A 585 -37.66 17.48 -15.99
N LYS A 586 -37.11 16.63 -15.10
CA LYS A 586 -37.16 16.83 -13.65
C LYS A 586 -36.41 18.09 -13.21
N LYS A 587 -35.19 18.31 -13.73
CA LYS A 587 -34.33 19.44 -13.35
C LYS A 587 -34.93 20.79 -13.70
N PHE A 588 -35.57 20.89 -14.85
CA PHE A 588 -36.13 22.14 -15.36
C PHE A 588 -37.64 22.28 -15.09
N TYR A 589 -38.23 21.36 -14.33
CA TYR A 589 -39.65 21.34 -13.98
C TYR A 589 -40.59 21.36 -15.20
N LEU A 590 -40.22 20.59 -16.24
CA LEU A 590 -40.97 20.50 -17.50
C LEU A 590 -41.44 19.06 -17.73
N SER A 591 -42.51 18.89 -18.52
CA SER A 591 -42.90 17.56 -18.99
C SER A 591 -41.97 17.09 -20.11
N LYS A 592 -41.69 15.78 -20.18
CA LYS A 592 -40.84 15.20 -21.26
C LYS A 592 -41.32 15.59 -22.68
N PRO A 593 -42.64 15.55 -23.01
CA PRO A 593 -43.10 15.93 -24.34
C PRO A 593 -42.86 17.40 -24.65
N TYR A 594 -43.09 18.28 -23.67
CA TYR A 594 -42.84 19.71 -23.82
C TYR A 594 -41.34 19.99 -23.99
N LEU A 595 -40.49 19.39 -23.17
CA LEU A 595 -39.04 19.61 -23.23
C LEU A 595 -38.44 19.13 -24.54
N SER A 596 -38.85 17.96 -25.05
CA SER A 596 -38.41 17.45 -26.35
C SER A 596 -38.78 18.40 -27.49
N LYS A 597 -40.02 18.89 -27.49
CA LYS A 597 -40.53 19.87 -28.46
C LYS A 597 -39.80 21.20 -28.34
N TYR A 598 -39.63 21.71 -27.12
CA TYR A 598 -38.95 22.96 -26.80
C TYR A 598 -37.48 22.96 -27.25
N ILE A 599 -36.72 21.89 -26.96
CA ILE A 599 -35.34 21.75 -27.43
C ILE A 599 -35.31 21.76 -28.97
N LYS A 600 -36.19 21.00 -29.63
CA LYS A 600 -36.22 20.94 -31.09
C LYS A 600 -36.59 22.28 -31.74
N GLU A 601 -37.59 22.97 -31.21
CA GLU A 601 -38.06 24.26 -31.73
C GLU A 601 -37.03 25.37 -31.52
N LYS A 602 -36.36 25.39 -30.36
CA LYS A 602 -35.42 26.48 -29.99
C LYS A 602 -34.00 26.28 -30.49
N SER A 603 -33.56 25.03 -30.65
CA SER A 603 -32.18 24.71 -31.05
C SER A 603 -32.05 24.09 -32.45
N GLY A 604 -33.17 23.78 -33.11
CA GLY A 604 -33.19 23.11 -34.41
C GLY A 604 -32.79 21.63 -34.38
N GLN A 605 -32.43 21.08 -33.21
CA GLN A 605 -31.99 19.69 -33.05
C GLN A 605 -32.72 19.03 -31.89
N THR A 606 -32.92 17.71 -31.97
CA THR A 606 -33.47 16.92 -30.88
C THR A 606 -32.45 16.73 -29.75
N PHE A 607 -32.92 16.38 -28.55
CA PHE A 607 -32.06 16.02 -27.42
C PHE A 607 -30.97 14.98 -27.79
N GLY A 608 -31.36 13.92 -28.50
CA GLY A 608 -30.42 12.86 -28.91
C GLY A 608 -29.36 13.33 -29.91
N GLU A 609 -29.68 14.31 -30.76
CA GLU A 609 -28.73 14.91 -31.69
C GLU A 609 -27.72 15.80 -30.98
N HIS A 610 -28.17 16.62 -30.02
CA HIS A 610 -27.29 17.41 -29.16
C HIS A 610 -26.36 16.54 -28.34
N LEU A 611 -26.89 15.53 -27.66
CA LEU A 611 -26.10 14.62 -26.82
C LEU A 611 -25.03 13.91 -27.65
N LYS A 612 -25.40 13.42 -28.85
CA LYS A 612 -24.46 12.82 -29.81
C LYS A 612 -23.39 13.82 -30.26
N LYS A 613 -23.76 15.07 -30.56
CA LYS A 613 -22.82 16.11 -30.98
C LYS A 613 -21.79 16.40 -29.89
N ILE A 614 -22.23 16.53 -28.64
CA ILE A 614 -21.41 16.75 -27.44
C ILE A 614 -20.43 15.59 -27.24
N ARG A 615 -20.94 14.35 -27.16
CA ARG A 615 -20.12 13.15 -26.95
C ARG A 615 -19.05 12.98 -28.02
N LEU A 616 -19.42 13.13 -29.29
CA LEU A 616 -18.45 13.03 -30.39
C LEU A 616 -17.44 14.19 -30.41
N LYS A 617 -17.81 15.39 -29.94
CA LYS A 617 -16.86 16.52 -29.81
C LYS A 617 -15.82 16.24 -28.72
N LYS A 618 -16.26 15.74 -27.56
CA LYS A 618 -15.36 15.33 -26.46
C LYS A 618 -14.45 14.18 -26.87
N ALA A 619 -14.99 13.20 -27.60
CA ALA A 619 -14.19 12.09 -28.14
C ALA A 619 -13.09 12.59 -29.08
N GLY A 620 -13.38 13.57 -29.94
CA GLY A 620 -12.38 14.18 -30.81
C GLY A 620 -11.26 14.88 -30.03
N SER A 621 -11.58 15.55 -28.92
CA SER A 621 -10.57 16.17 -28.04
C SER A 621 -9.66 15.11 -27.40
N LEU A 622 -10.25 14.07 -26.82
CA LEU A 622 -9.51 12.95 -26.21
C LEU A 622 -8.61 12.21 -27.22
N LEU A 623 -9.06 12.10 -28.47
CA LEU A 623 -8.30 11.45 -29.54
C LEU A 623 -7.12 12.29 -30.03
N LYS A 624 -7.21 13.62 -29.98
CA LYS A 624 -6.14 14.54 -30.43
C LYS A 624 -5.07 14.76 -29.37
N ASN A 625 -5.44 14.74 -28.09
CA ASN A 625 -4.56 15.17 -27.00
C ASN A 625 -4.05 14.02 -26.13
N GLY A 626 -4.34 12.76 -26.45
CA GLY A 626 -3.93 11.61 -25.64
C GLY A 626 -3.65 10.33 -26.43
N ASN A 627 -2.95 9.39 -25.79
CA ASN A 627 -2.56 8.08 -26.36
C ASN A 627 -3.53 6.94 -25.99
N MET A 628 -4.67 7.27 -25.40
CA MET A 628 -5.66 6.32 -24.89
C MET A 628 -6.20 5.37 -25.96
N ARG A 629 -6.54 4.11 -25.65
CA ARG A 629 -7.16 3.20 -26.63
C ARG A 629 -8.56 3.69 -27.06
N VAL A 630 -8.97 3.44 -28.31
CA VAL A 630 -10.25 3.94 -28.86
C VAL A 630 -11.46 3.40 -28.09
N GLU A 631 -11.36 2.17 -27.59
CA GLU A 631 -12.35 1.51 -26.75
C GLU A 631 -12.59 2.33 -25.47
N ARG A 632 -11.51 2.78 -24.82
CA ARG A 632 -11.59 3.57 -23.60
C ARG A 632 -12.12 4.98 -23.86
N VAL A 633 -11.79 5.58 -25.01
CA VAL A 633 -12.38 6.86 -25.43
C VAL A 633 -13.89 6.73 -25.64
N ALA A 634 -14.35 5.64 -26.26
CA ALA A 634 -15.77 5.38 -26.47
C ALA A 634 -16.53 5.26 -25.13
N GLU A 635 -15.97 4.52 -24.18
CA GLU A 635 -16.52 4.38 -22.83
C GLU A 635 -16.60 5.74 -22.11
N MET A 636 -15.51 6.52 -22.15
CA MET A 636 -15.41 7.84 -21.50
C MET A 636 -16.33 8.91 -22.09
N VAL A 637 -16.91 8.69 -23.26
CA VAL A 637 -17.90 9.59 -23.83
C VAL A 637 -19.31 8.99 -23.85
N GLY A 638 -19.53 7.93 -23.07
CA GLY A 638 -20.84 7.33 -22.83
C GLY A 638 -21.30 6.38 -23.94
N TYR A 639 -20.39 5.70 -24.63
CA TYR A 639 -20.70 4.63 -25.59
C TYR A 639 -20.19 3.28 -25.08
N HIS A 640 -21.12 2.38 -24.75
CA HIS A 640 -20.80 1.00 -24.34
C HIS A 640 -20.48 0.07 -25.52
N ASN A 641 -20.74 0.50 -26.76
CA ASN A 641 -20.45 -0.26 -27.97
C ASN A 641 -19.52 0.55 -28.89
N VAL A 642 -18.30 0.03 -29.04
CA VAL A 642 -17.20 0.66 -29.78
C VAL A 642 -17.46 0.71 -31.28
N GLU A 643 -18.10 -0.32 -31.86
CA GLU A 643 -18.46 -0.33 -33.29
C GLU A 643 -19.48 0.76 -33.63
N HIS A 644 -20.48 0.93 -32.76
CA HIS A 644 -21.48 1.99 -32.91
C HIS A 644 -20.82 3.37 -32.81
N PHE A 645 -19.94 3.56 -31.82
CA PHE A 645 -19.15 4.78 -31.68
C PHE A 645 -18.32 5.06 -32.94
N ASN A 646 -17.57 4.08 -33.44
CA ASN A 646 -16.74 4.20 -34.64
C ASN A 646 -17.56 4.65 -35.86
N ARG A 647 -18.74 4.05 -36.07
CA ARG A 647 -19.65 4.42 -37.17
C ARG A 647 -20.14 5.86 -37.05
N LEU A 648 -20.55 6.28 -35.84
CA LEU A 648 -21.02 7.65 -35.60
C LEU A 648 -19.89 8.68 -35.74
N PHE A 649 -18.70 8.34 -35.26
CA PHE A 649 -17.52 9.19 -35.36
C PHE A 649 -17.10 9.38 -36.82
N LYS A 650 -17.01 8.29 -37.59
CA LYS A 650 -16.73 8.34 -39.03
C LYS A 650 -17.77 9.14 -39.80
N LYS A 651 -19.06 9.00 -39.45
CA LYS A 651 -20.13 9.80 -40.06
C LYS A 651 -19.98 11.29 -39.79
N LYS A 652 -19.45 11.69 -38.62
CA LYS A 652 -19.27 13.11 -38.25
C LYS A 652 -17.99 13.72 -38.81
N TYR A 653 -16.89 12.98 -38.78
CA TYR A 653 -15.55 13.51 -39.08
C TYR A 653 -14.95 12.99 -40.40
N GLY A 654 -15.67 12.15 -41.15
CA GLY A 654 -15.21 11.58 -42.43
C GLY A 654 -14.19 10.46 -42.31
N MET A 655 -13.64 10.23 -41.11
CA MET A 655 -12.54 9.30 -40.84
C MET A 655 -12.75 8.54 -39.53
N THR A 656 -12.11 7.38 -39.36
CA THR A 656 -12.21 6.59 -38.11
C THR A 656 -11.50 7.31 -36.95
N PRO A 657 -11.85 7.01 -35.68
CA PRO A 657 -11.13 7.55 -34.52
C PRO A 657 -9.59 7.35 -34.57
N VAL A 658 -9.13 6.22 -35.09
CA VAL A 658 -7.70 5.91 -35.26
C VAL A 658 -7.08 6.85 -36.29
N GLN A 659 -7.72 7.01 -37.45
CA GLN A 659 -7.27 7.95 -38.49
C GLN A 659 -7.25 9.39 -37.97
N TYR A 660 -8.30 9.80 -37.25
CA TYR A 660 -8.44 11.13 -36.65
C TYR A 660 -7.31 11.46 -35.66
N ARG A 661 -6.79 10.46 -34.94
CA ARG A 661 -5.62 10.60 -34.06
C ARG A 661 -4.32 10.77 -34.84
N SER A 662 -4.12 9.95 -35.87
CA SER A 662 -2.88 9.91 -36.65
C SER A 662 -2.70 11.08 -37.64
N GLY A 663 -3.69 11.97 -37.77
CA GLY A 663 -3.68 13.07 -38.74
C GLY A 663 -3.64 12.62 -40.21
N SER A 664 -3.77 11.32 -40.48
CA SER A 664 -3.57 10.72 -41.80
C SER A 664 -4.91 10.47 -42.49
N VAL A 665 -5.17 11.21 -43.57
CA VAL A 665 -6.26 10.93 -44.50
C VAL A 665 -5.74 9.88 -45.49
N SER A 666 -6.44 8.75 -45.63
CA SER A 666 -6.19 7.80 -46.74
C SER A 666 -6.71 8.37 -48.04
#